data_AF-A0A3B6R9M3-F1
#
_entry.id   AF-A0A3B6R9M3-F1
#
_cell.length_a   1.000
_cell.length_b   1.000
_cell.length_c   1.000
_cell.angle_alpha   90.00
_cell.angle_beta   90.00
_cell.angle_gamma   90.00
#
_symmetry.space_group_name_H-M   'P 1'
#
loop_
_entity.id
_entity.type
_entity.pdbx_description
1 polymer ?
#
loop_
_entity_poly.entity_id
_entity_poly.type
_entity_poly.pdbx_seq_one_letter_code
_entity_poly.pdbx_strand_id
1 'polypeptide(L)'
;MPPPAMAAEKRRAAYAAFLPLLLLLALRALLPSSDSPARGGEETLASRYVVRFLEYRPADDHREYLEGGLPREAGPWRWVERRNPAAAHPTDFAVLEIRDAHRDAVFAAVRALGRVRDVHPDASHSRAALSADRPQRRGKRFTAMSFEEEGRGGDDDAVPSNNASSSSGGPRRKLQMRERTNWTNEDTLNDNLGHGTFVAGVIAGQDPECPGFAPNTEIYAFRVFTDAQISYTSWFLDAFNYAMATGMDVLNLSIGGPDYLDLPFVEKVWELTANNIIMVSAIGNDGPLYGTLNNPADQSDVIGVGGIDYNNHIASFSSRGMTTWELPHGYGRVKPDVVAYSRDIMGSKTSTGCKTLSGTSVASPVVAGAVCLLVSVIPEDKRKSILNPASMKQALVEGASKLVGPNIYEQGAGKPDLWQSYEILKNYQPRASVFPNMLDFTDCPYFWPFCRQPLYAGAMPVVFNATILNGMGVIGYVKDPPVWQPSEDVGNLLTVHFTYSDTIWPWTGYLALHMQVKDEGSQFSGIISGNVTLSIYSPAAEGESSPRSSTCVLYLKVRVVQTPVRSRRILWDQFHNIKYPSGYVPRDSLNVNNDILDWHGDHLHTNFHILFNMLRDAGYYVETLGSPLTCFDASNYGTLLMVDLEDEYFSEEIQKLRDDVVHKGLGLAVFAEWYHVDTMVKMTFFDENTRSWWSPLTGGANIPALNELLAPFGIAFGDKILSGDFSINGEQSHYASGTDIVQFPAGGFLHGFELQEDPKTAQNSSTPDTHNSQSQEKSKLSSILGMLEAGEGRIAVYGDSNCLDSSHMVTNCYWLLRKIVEFAGNGLRDPVLFSEATRLKFPVFENIQKPLRRPDVNFSMFSSVIGKELICHQDSRFEVWGTKGYGIQPTGTTRKLPEYQKNEVSSSPNRLIRSSYKRQDEAGLQKSILAPSANKFDDKRDYFGFISHEEVSYLAFLCQLTIAFLSCLHSVGSVIPLSCTIYVNTKH
;
A
#
# COMPACT_ATOMS: atom_id res chain seq x y z
N MET A 1 57.67 -39.38 -37.60
CA MET A 1 57.60 -39.96 -38.96
C MET A 1 56.21 -39.66 -39.53
N PRO A 2 56.07 -39.36 -40.85
CA PRO A 2 56.31 -37.98 -41.26
C PRO A 2 55.11 -37.25 -41.96
N PRO A 3 55.11 -36.83 -43.25
CA PRO A 3 54.49 -35.57 -43.72
C PRO A 3 53.24 -35.85 -44.62
N PRO A 4 52.69 -34.94 -45.48
CA PRO A 4 52.96 -33.51 -45.80
C PRO A 4 51.69 -32.61 -45.72
N ALA A 5 51.57 -31.40 -46.31
CA ALA A 5 52.40 -30.18 -46.46
C ALA A 5 51.86 -29.32 -47.65
N MET A 6 52.40 -28.10 -47.86
CA MET A 6 51.97 -27.02 -48.80
C MET A 6 50.74 -26.21 -48.33
N ALA A 7 50.76 -24.90 -48.10
CA ALA A 7 51.78 -23.84 -48.22
C ALA A 7 52.16 -23.33 -49.63
N ALA A 8 51.54 -22.22 -50.03
CA ALA A 8 52.01 -21.22 -51.01
C ALA A 8 51.29 -19.89 -50.67
N GLU A 9 51.86 -18.88 -50.02
CA GLU A 9 53.08 -18.07 -50.23
C GLU A 9 52.89 -16.87 -51.18
N LYS A 10 52.72 -15.66 -50.60
CA LYS A 10 53.42 -14.38 -50.91
C LYS A 10 52.75 -13.23 -50.13
N ARG A 11 53.38 -12.70 -49.07
CA ARG A 11 54.46 -11.68 -49.04
C ARG A 11 53.98 -10.26 -49.36
N ARG A 12 53.88 -9.46 -48.29
CA ARG A 12 54.42 -8.10 -48.12
C ARG A 12 54.51 -7.20 -49.38
N ALA A 13 53.67 -6.17 -49.42
CA ALA A 13 53.97 -4.90 -50.08
C ALA A 13 53.49 -3.72 -49.20
N ALA A 14 54.19 -2.59 -49.27
CA ALA A 14 53.74 -1.25 -48.82
C ALA A 14 53.18 -1.10 -47.37
N TYR A 15 54.00 -1.35 -46.36
CA TYR A 15 54.02 -0.48 -45.17
C TYR A 15 55.12 0.58 -45.37
N ALA A 16 54.90 1.78 -44.81
CA ALA A 16 55.73 3.00 -44.90
C ALA A 16 55.58 3.87 -46.17
N ALA A 17 54.80 4.95 -46.08
CA ALA A 17 54.82 6.10 -47.00
C ALA A 17 54.16 7.38 -46.43
N PHE A 18 53.03 7.28 -45.72
CA PHE A 18 52.13 8.43 -45.48
C PHE A 18 51.91 8.86 -44.01
N LEU A 19 52.95 8.74 -43.17
CA LEU A 19 52.97 9.42 -41.85
C LEU A 19 53.56 10.86 -41.85
N PRO A 20 54.41 11.29 -42.82
CA PRO A 20 54.97 12.65 -42.83
C PRO A 20 54.22 13.62 -43.78
N LEU A 21 52.89 13.72 -43.63
CA LEU A 21 52.07 14.83 -44.14
C LEU A 21 51.12 15.36 -43.05
N LEU A 22 51.52 15.45 -41.79
CA LEU A 22 52.48 16.43 -41.25
C LEU A 22 52.08 17.89 -41.57
N LEU A 23 51.53 18.54 -40.53
CA LEU A 23 51.67 19.97 -40.18
C LEU A 23 51.22 21.08 -41.16
N LEU A 24 50.96 20.82 -42.44
CA LEU A 24 50.72 21.87 -43.44
C LEU A 24 49.32 22.53 -43.39
N LEU A 25 48.41 22.05 -42.54
CA LEU A 25 47.04 22.59 -42.37
C LEU A 25 46.68 22.92 -40.90
N ALA A 26 47.66 22.91 -40.00
CA ALA A 26 47.43 23.02 -38.55
C ALA A 26 47.68 24.42 -37.95
N LEU A 27 47.89 25.47 -38.75
CA LEU A 27 48.15 26.84 -38.27
C LEU A 27 47.71 27.92 -39.28
N ARG A 28 47.03 28.97 -38.77
CA ARG A 28 46.35 30.08 -39.50
C ARG A 28 45.07 29.62 -40.23
N ALA A 29 43.87 29.75 -39.67
CA ALA A 29 43.31 30.74 -38.73
C ALA A 29 43.16 32.16 -39.29
N LEU A 30 41.98 32.43 -39.87
CA LEU A 30 41.29 33.72 -40.02
C LEU A 30 39.77 33.42 -40.01
N LEU A 31 38.97 34.31 -39.42
CA LEU A 31 37.50 34.23 -39.23
C LEU A 31 36.78 35.19 -40.22
N PRO A 32 35.43 35.23 -40.33
CA PRO A 32 34.40 34.17 -40.21
C PRO A 32 33.32 34.21 -41.34
N SER A 33 32.43 33.20 -41.46
CA SER A 33 30.97 33.40 -41.62
C SER A 33 30.15 32.08 -41.71
N SER A 34 28.92 32.12 -41.21
CA SER A 34 27.73 31.30 -41.51
C SER A 34 27.83 30.05 -42.41
N ASP A 35 27.42 28.88 -41.89
CA ASP A 35 26.01 28.46 -42.01
C ASP A 35 25.63 27.36 -40.99
N SER A 36 24.34 27.26 -40.66
CA SER A 36 23.82 26.38 -39.59
C SER A 36 23.16 25.12 -40.16
N PRO A 37 23.53 23.89 -39.75
CA PRO A 37 22.68 22.73 -39.95
C PRO A 37 21.43 22.88 -39.08
N ALA A 38 20.25 22.71 -39.67
CA ALA A 38 18.97 22.90 -38.99
C ALA A 38 18.73 21.83 -37.90
N ARG A 39 17.83 22.16 -36.95
CA ARG A 39 17.36 21.22 -35.92
C ARG A 39 16.86 19.92 -36.57
N GLY A 40 17.43 18.78 -36.18
CA GLY A 40 16.75 17.51 -36.32
C GLY A 40 15.47 17.54 -35.47
N GLY A 41 14.35 17.07 -36.03
CA GLY A 41 13.07 17.09 -35.33
C GLY A 41 13.00 16.06 -34.22
N GLU A 42 12.17 16.34 -33.22
CA GLU A 42 11.77 15.37 -32.21
C GLU A 42 11.00 14.22 -32.88
N GLU A 43 11.43 12.97 -32.67
CA GLU A 43 10.55 11.82 -32.90
C GLU A 43 9.47 11.84 -31.83
N THR A 44 8.35 12.51 -32.12
CA THR A 44 7.22 12.64 -31.20
C THR A 44 6.67 11.27 -30.83
N LEU A 45 6.82 10.90 -29.56
CA LEU A 45 6.33 9.63 -29.01
C LEU A 45 4.82 9.47 -29.22
N ALA A 46 4.39 8.21 -29.26
CA ALA A 46 3.00 7.82 -29.34
C ALA A 46 2.68 6.84 -28.22
N SER A 47 1.75 7.24 -27.36
CA SER A 47 1.41 6.56 -26.11
C SER A 47 0.05 5.88 -26.22
N ARG A 48 -0.14 4.78 -25.49
CA ARG A 48 -1.42 4.04 -25.45
C ARG A 48 -2.26 4.46 -24.25
N TYR A 49 -3.57 4.54 -24.49
CA TYR A 49 -4.55 5.00 -23.52
C TYR A 49 -5.80 4.12 -23.58
N VAL A 50 -6.27 3.69 -22.40
CA VAL A 50 -7.53 2.99 -22.21
C VAL A 50 -8.66 4.02 -22.19
N VAL A 51 -9.58 3.92 -23.16
CA VAL A 51 -10.84 4.68 -23.18
C VAL A 51 -11.93 3.74 -22.66
N ARG A 52 -12.56 4.08 -21.54
CA ARG A 52 -13.65 3.28 -20.96
C ARG A 52 -14.99 3.90 -21.31
N PHE A 53 -15.99 3.06 -21.55
CA PHE A 53 -17.35 3.43 -21.88
C PHE A 53 -18.29 3.15 -20.70
N LEU A 54 -19.54 3.62 -20.84
CA LEU A 54 -20.64 3.39 -19.90
C LEU A 54 -21.41 2.08 -20.17
N GLU A 55 -21.16 1.42 -21.30
CA GLU A 55 -21.93 0.26 -21.79
C GLU A 55 -21.01 -0.80 -22.40
N TYR A 56 -21.34 -2.08 -22.18
CA TYR A 56 -20.76 -3.20 -22.93
C TYR A 56 -21.37 -3.28 -24.34
N ARG A 57 -20.52 -3.21 -25.37
CA ARG A 57 -20.90 -3.37 -26.78
C ARG A 57 -19.81 -4.10 -27.58
N PRO A 58 -20.08 -4.62 -28.79
CA PRO A 58 -19.04 -5.05 -29.70
C PRO A 58 -17.92 -4.01 -29.86
N ALA A 59 -16.70 -4.45 -30.10
CA ALA A 59 -15.55 -3.54 -30.22
C ALA A 59 -15.74 -2.51 -31.36
N ASP A 60 -16.40 -2.92 -32.45
CA ASP A 60 -16.64 -2.05 -33.61
C ASP A 60 -17.76 -1.00 -33.37
N ASP A 61 -18.80 -1.29 -32.56
CA ASP A 61 -19.78 -0.29 -32.08
C ASP A 61 -19.12 0.88 -31.32
N HIS A 62 -17.98 0.62 -30.68
CA HIS A 62 -17.18 1.63 -30.00
C HIS A 62 -16.22 2.33 -30.96
N ARG A 63 -15.62 1.59 -31.91
CA ARG A 63 -14.77 2.13 -32.98
C ARG A 63 -15.54 3.14 -33.84
N GLU A 64 -16.67 2.73 -34.42
CA GLU A 64 -17.52 3.60 -35.26
C GLU A 64 -18.00 4.84 -34.49
N TYR A 65 -18.27 4.70 -33.20
CA TYR A 65 -18.68 5.82 -32.34
C TYR A 65 -17.56 6.83 -32.10
N LEU A 66 -16.30 6.39 -31.96
CA LEU A 66 -15.15 7.29 -31.89
C LEU A 66 -14.82 7.91 -33.25
N GLU A 67 -14.85 7.12 -34.34
CA GLU A 67 -14.57 7.59 -35.70
C GLU A 67 -15.61 8.60 -36.21
N GLY A 68 -16.90 8.40 -35.86
CA GLY A 68 -17.98 9.34 -36.16
C GLY A 68 -18.10 10.52 -35.17
N GLY A 69 -17.61 10.36 -33.94
CA GLY A 69 -17.73 11.36 -32.87
C GLY A 69 -16.58 12.35 -32.76
N LEU A 70 -15.34 11.95 -33.09
CA LEU A 70 -14.15 12.77 -32.85
C LEU A 70 -13.89 13.77 -34.00
N PRO A 71 -13.79 15.08 -33.71
CA PRO A 71 -13.48 16.07 -34.72
C PRO A 71 -12.04 15.93 -35.21
N ARG A 72 -11.82 16.08 -36.53
CA ARG A 72 -10.48 16.00 -37.15
C ARG A 72 -9.47 16.99 -36.57
N GLU A 73 -9.96 18.09 -35.99
CA GLU A 73 -9.18 19.14 -35.33
C GLU A 73 -8.54 18.69 -34.00
N ALA A 74 -9.02 17.62 -33.37
CA ALA A 74 -8.42 17.08 -32.14
C ALA A 74 -7.03 16.45 -32.38
N GLY A 75 -6.71 16.10 -33.64
CA GLY A 75 -5.43 15.51 -34.04
C GLY A 75 -5.48 14.00 -34.32
N PRO A 76 -4.39 13.43 -34.85
CA PRO A 76 -4.30 12.02 -35.21
C PRO A 76 -4.25 11.10 -33.98
N TRP A 77 -5.12 10.09 -34.00
CA TRP A 77 -5.14 8.95 -33.10
C TRP A 77 -5.26 7.66 -33.94
N ARG A 78 -4.94 6.50 -33.35
CA ARG A 78 -5.06 5.18 -34.00
C ARG A 78 -5.72 4.18 -33.06
N TRP A 79 -6.72 3.47 -33.53
CA TRP A 79 -7.26 2.30 -32.84
C TRP A 79 -6.20 1.20 -32.69
N VAL A 80 -6.11 0.57 -31.53
CA VAL A 80 -5.20 -0.56 -31.27
C VAL A 80 -6.02 -1.85 -31.25
N GLU A 81 -5.85 -2.68 -32.30
CA GLU A 81 -6.59 -3.94 -32.44
C GLU A 81 -6.21 -4.96 -31.37
N ARG A 82 -7.20 -5.42 -30.61
CA ARG A 82 -7.04 -6.41 -29.55
C ARG A 82 -7.34 -7.81 -30.09
N ARG A 83 -6.35 -8.44 -30.73
CA ARG A 83 -6.49 -9.75 -31.41
C ARG A 83 -6.41 -10.94 -30.43
N ASN A 84 -7.39 -11.06 -29.55
CA ASN A 84 -7.45 -12.09 -28.51
C ASN A 84 -8.90 -12.62 -28.36
N PRO A 85 -9.16 -13.68 -27.57
CA PRO A 85 -10.50 -14.27 -27.46
C PRO A 85 -11.60 -13.33 -26.93
N ALA A 86 -11.25 -12.28 -26.17
CA ALA A 86 -12.23 -11.30 -25.69
C ALA A 86 -12.86 -10.47 -26.83
N ALA A 87 -12.22 -10.36 -27.99
CA ALA A 87 -12.77 -9.66 -29.16
C ALA A 87 -14.06 -10.29 -29.72
N ALA A 88 -14.34 -11.57 -29.40
CA ALA A 88 -15.59 -12.24 -29.74
C ALA A 88 -16.76 -11.85 -28.81
N HIS A 89 -16.51 -11.06 -27.77
CA HIS A 89 -17.47 -10.68 -26.74
C HIS A 89 -17.63 -9.15 -26.67
N PRO A 90 -18.77 -8.66 -26.12
CA PRO A 90 -18.90 -7.24 -25.79
C PRO A 90 -17.81 -6.78 -24.82
N THR A 91 -17.40 -5.52 -24.94
CA THR A 91 -16.40 -4.86 -24.08
C THR A 91 -16.91 -3.50 -23.60
N ASP A 92 -16.42 -3.04 -22.46
CA ASP A 92 -16.59 -1.69 -21.93
C ASP A 92 -15.39 -0.77 -22.24
N PHE A 93 -14.37 -1.23 -22.99
CA PHE A 93 -13.18 -0.42 -23.27
C PHE A 93 -12.55 -0.61 -24.66
N ALA A 94 -11.90 0.46 -25.12
CA ALA A 94 -11.02 0.52 -26.27
C ALA A 94 -9.61 0.94 -25.86
N VAL A 95 -8.62 0.66 -26.71
CA VAL A 95 -7.24 1.18 -26.56
C VAL A 95 -6.91 2.05 -27.76
N LEU A 96 -6.54 3.30 -27.51
CA LEU A 96 -6.12 4.24 -28.53
C LEU A 96 -4.62 4.52 -28.39
N GLU A 97 -3.91 4.56 -29.51
CA GLU A 97 -2.57 5.13 -29.58
C GLU A 97 -2.68 6.59 -30.04
N ILE A 98 -2.15 7.51 -29.25
CA ILE A 98 -2.24 8.96 -29.48
C ILE A 98 -0.81 9.53 -29.39
N ARG A 99 -0.43 10.39 -30.33
CA ARG A 99 0.85 11.12 -30.25
C ARG A 99 0.80 12.13 -29.12
N ASP A 100 1.85 12.23 -28.33
CA ASP A 100 1.83 13.03 -27.10
C ASP A 100 1.50 14.51 -27.35
N ALA A 101 1.97 15.07 -28.48
CA ALA A 101 1.66 16.42 -28.94
C ALA A 101 0.17 16.71 -29.24
N HIS A 102 -0.68 15.67 -29.30
CA HIS A 102 -2.14 15.77 -29.49
C HIS A 102 -2.94 15.19 -28.31
N ARG A 103 -2.28 14.62 -27.29
CA ARG A 103 -2.91 13.90 -26.17
C ARG A 103 -4.07 14.68 -25.56
N ASP A 104 -3.82 15.92 -25.15
CA ASP A 104 -4.79 16.71 -24.38
C ASP A 104 -5.99 17.17 -25.22
N ALA A 105 -5.78 17.43 -26.51
CA ALA A 105 -6.84 17.76 -27.46
C ALA A 105 -7.73 16.54 -27.78
N VAL A 106 -7.13 15.37 -28.01
CA VAL A 106 -7.88 14.10 -28.17
C VAL A 106 -8.60 13.73 -26.88
N PHE A 107 -7.97 13.89 -25.71
CA PHE A 107 -8.61 13.65 -24.41
C PHE A 107 -9.83 14.53 -24.19
N ALA A 108 -9.75 15.83 -24.49
CA ALA A 108 -10.87 16.75 -24.38
C ALA A 108 -12.03 16.34 -25.31
N ALA A 109 -11.72 15.96 -26.55
CA ALA A 109 -12.71 15.48 -27.51
C ALA A 109 -13.35 14.15 -27.09
N VAL A 110 -12.55 13.16 -26.67
CA VAL A 110 -13.03 11.84 -26.23
C VAL A 110 -13.91 11.96 -24.97
N ARG A 111 -13.52 12.77 -23.99
CA ARG A 111 -14.30 13.00 -22.76
C ARG A 111 -15.58 13.82 -22.98
N ALA A 112 -15.74 14.49 -24.12
CA ALA A 112 -16.99 15.14 -24.50
C ALA A 112 -18.02 14.19 -25.13
N LEU A 113 -17.65 12.94 -25.45
CA LEU A 113 -18.54 11.95 -26.05
C LEU A 113 -19.39 11.26 -24.98
N GLY A 114 -20.71 11.46 -25.00
CA GLY A 114 -21.64 11.02 -23.94
C GLY A 114 -21.78 9.51 -23.68
N ARG A 115 -21.09 8.61 -24.40
CA ARG A 115 -20.96 7.17 -24.05
C ARG A 115 -19.63 6.84 -23.36
N VAL A 116 -18.65 7.75 -23.35
CA VAL A 116 -17.36 7.59 -22.67
C VAL A 116 -17.54 7.88 -21.18
N ARG A 117 -16.95 7.03 -20.34
CA ARG A 117 -16.81 7.22 -18.89
C ARG A 117 -15.58 8.07 -18.59
N ASP A 118 -14.41 7.63 -19.05
CA ASP A 118 -13.12 8.28 -18.82
C ASP A 118 -12.02 7.79 -19.78
N VAL A 119 -10.81 8.34 -19.62
CA VAL A 119 -9.61 7.99 -20.38
C VAL A 119 -8.41 7.99 -19.45
N HIS A 120 -7.66 6.88 -19.45
CA HIS A 120 -6.50 6.61 -18.59
C HIS A 120 -5.30 6.12 -19.42
N PRO A 121 -4.05 6.16 -18.92
CA PRO A 121 -2.92 5.45 -19.51
C PRO A 121 -3.20 3.94 -19.62
N ASP A 122 -2.70 3.29 -20.68
CA ASP A 122 -2.58 1.83 -20.74
C ASP A 122 -1.30 1.46 -19.99
N ALA A 123 -1.42 1.33 -18.66
CA ALA A 123 -0.26 1.30 -17.77
C ALA A 123 0.45 -0.05 -17.79
N SER A 124 1.79 -0.04 -17.71
CA SER A 124 2.55 -1.28 -17.54
C SER A 124 2.53 -1.78 -16.10
N HIS A 125 2.59 -3.11 -15.98
CA HIS A 125 2.70 -3.84 -14.71
C HIS A 125 3.92 -4.76 -14.82
N SER A 126 4.80 -4.74 -13.81
CA SER A 126 5.99 -5.60 -13.76
C SER A 126 5.97 -6.53 -12.55
N ARG A 127 6.85 -7.54 -12.53
CA ARG A 127 6.91 -8.52 -11.43
C ARG A 127 8.02 -8.19 -10.44
N ALA A 128 7.67 -8.07 -9.16
CA ALA A 128 8.63 -8.15 -8.06
C ALA A 128 9.41 -9.48 -8.16
N ALA A 129 10.74 -9.41 -8.02
CA ALA A 129 11.64 -10.51 -8.36
C ALA A 129 11.60 -11.65 -7.33
N LEU A 130 11.34 -12.88 -7.78
CA LEU A 130 11.41 -14.07 -6.93
C LEU A 130 12.88 -14.36 -6.52
N SER A 131 13.17 -14.22 -5.24
CA SER A 131 14.48 -14.59 -4.68
C SER A 131 14.64 -16.11 -4.63
N ALA A 132 15.61 -16.63 -5.38
CA ALA A 132 16.15 -17.98 -5.17
C ALA A 132 17.34 -17.87 -4.21
N ASP A 133 17.15 -18.30 -2.96
CA ASP A 133 18.08 -18.04 -1.86
C ASP A 133 19.52 -18.48 -2.16
N ARG A 134 20.42 -17.49 -2.25
CA ARG A 134 21.87 -17.65 -2.37
C ARG A 134 22.56 -16.50 -1.64
N PRO A 135 23.64 -16.77 -0.88
CA PRO A 135 24.32 -15.75 -0.09
C PRO A 135 24.91 -14.64 -0.99
N GLN A 136 24.68 -13.38 -0.60
CA GLN A 136 25.11 -12.20 -1.34
C GLN A 136 26.59 -12.26 -1.76
N ARG A 137 26.85 -12.04 -3.05
CA ARG A 137 28.16 -11.62 -3.57
C ARG A 137 27.97 -10.48 -4.55
N ARG A 138 28.83 -9.46 -4.45
CA ARG A 138 28.77 -8.23 -5.26
C ARG A 138 28.95 -8.53 -6.76
N GLY A 139 27.89 -8.29 -7.53
CA GLY A 139 27.95 -7.87 -8.93
C GLY A 139 27.93 -8.97 -10.00
N LYS A 140 27.49 -8.54 -11.20
CA LYS A 140 27.35 -9.24 -12.50
C LYS A 140 26.08 -10.10 -12.65
N ARG A 141 25.35 -9.81 -13.75
CA ARG A 141 24.22 -10.60 -14.32
C ARG A 141 24.77 -11.80 -15.13
N PHE A 142 23.90 -12.58 -15.81
CA PHE A 142 24.12 -13.90 -16.47
C PHE A 142 24.05 -15.09 -15.49
N THR A 143 23.57 -16.32 -15.78
CA THR A 143 23.16 -17.11 -17.00
C THR A 143 21.85 -17.88 -16.69
N ALA A 144 20.97 -18.39 -17.58
CA ALA A 144 21.02 -19.10 -18.89
C ALA A 144 20.97 -20.66 -18.82
N MET A 145 20.55 -21.32 -19.92
CA MET A 145 20.27 -22.76 -20.20
C MET A 145 18.85 -23.28 -19.86
N SER A 146 18.19 -24.17 -20.63
CA SER A 146 18.22 -24.55 -22.07
C SER A 146 17.20 -25.69 -22.34
N PHE A 147 16.65 -25.81 -23.55
CA PHE A 147 16.91 -26.92 -24.51
C PHE A 147 16.20 -26.68 -25.86
N GLU A 148 16.77 -27.18 -26.96
CA GLU A 148 16.24 -27.07 -28.33
C GLU A 148 15.42 -28.32 -28.76
N GLU A 149 14.89 -28.28 -29.99
CA GLU A 149 13.85 -29.14 -30.56
C GLU A 149 14.30 -30.56 -30.97
N GLU A 150 13.33 -31.48 -31.11
CA GLU A 150 12.88 -31.90 -32.45
C GLU A 150 11.50 -32.61 -32.38
N GLY A 151 10.63 -32.40 -33.38
CA GLY A 151 9.29 -32.99 -33.42
C GLY A 151 8.27 -32.23 -34.28
N ARG A 152 8.52 -32.14 -35.59
CA ARG A 152 7.78 -31.28 -36.53
C ARG A 152 6.65 -32.01 -37.28
N GLY A 153 5.54 -31.32 -37.52
CA GLY A 153 4.37 -31.78 -38.31
C GLY A 153 3.17 -32.16 -37.43
N GLY A 154 1.93 -31.90 -37.85
CA GLY A 154 1.44 -31.26 -39.08
C GLY A 154 -0.07 -31.02 -38.98
N ASP A 155 -0.66 -30.33 -39.96
CA ASP A 155 -2.01 -29.77 -39.86
C ASP A 155 -3.18 -30.78 -39.97
N ASP A 156 -4.32 -30.34 -39.43
CA ASP A 156 -5.70 -30.61 -39.83
C ASP A 156 -6.42 -31.98 -39.63
N ASP A 157 -7.74 -31.81 -39.61
CA ASP A 157 -8.86 -32.75 -39.72
C ASP A 157 -9.17 -33.77 -38.59
N ALA A 158 -10.48 -34.02 -38.45
CA ALA A 158 -11.07 -34.89 -37.45
C ALA A 158 -11.96 -35.97 -38.09
N VAL A 159 -11.91 -37.21 -37.58
CA VAL A 159 -13.01 -38.20 -37.58
C VAL A 159 -12.61 -39.42 -36.70
N PRO A 160 -13.53 -40.05 -35.95
CA PRO A 160 -13.20 -41.12 -35.01
C PRO A 160 -13.25 -42.54 -35.59
N SER A 161 -12.49 -43.48 -35.03
CA SER A 161 -12.68 -44.93 -35.22
C SER A 161 -12.19 -45.76 -34.02
N ASN A 162 -12.75 -46.96 -33.84
CA ASN A 162 -12.47 -47.86 -32.70
C ASN A 162 -11.67 -49.10 -33.12
N ASN A 163 -10.64 -49.51 -32.35
CA ASN A 163 -10.56 -50.82 -31.65
C ASN A 163 -9.15 -51.25 -31.18
N ALA A 164 -9.15 -52.18 -30.20
CA ALA A 164 -8.15 -53.24 -29.95
C ALA A 164 -6.77 -52.93 -29.30
N SER A 165 -6.78 -52.94 -27.96
CA SER A 165 -5.92 -53.76 -27.08
C SER A 165 -4.37 -53.63 -27.04
N SER A 166 -3.92 -53.04 -25.93
CA SER A 166 -2.87 -53.51 -24.99
C SER A 166 -1.39 -53.63 -25.41
N SER A 167 -0.57 -52.76 -24.81
CA SER A 167 0.57 -53.18 -23.99
C SER A 167 0.75 -52.22 -22.79
N SER A 168 1.55 -52.57 -21.79
CA SER A 168 1.49 -51.97 -20.45
C SER A 168 2.23 -50.63 -20.32
N GLY A 169 1.48 -49.53 -20.33
CA GLY A 169 1.92 -48.21 -19.85
C GLY A 169 0.70 -47.42 -19.34
N GLY A 170 0.61 -47.19 -18.03
CA GLY A 170 -0.52 -46.47 -17.45
C GLY A 170 -0.60 -45.02 -17.97
N PRO A 171 -1.81 -44.48 -18.23
CA PRO A 171 -1.95 -43.12 -18.76
C PRO A 171 -1.44 -42.11 -17.74
N ARG A 172 -0.26 -41.52 -18.01
CA ARG A 172 0.31 -40.43 -17.22
C ARG A 172 -0.57 -39.20 -17.38
N ARG A 173 -1.40 -38.93 -16.37
CA ARG A 173 -2.43 -37.89 -16.44
C ARG A 173 -1.77 -36.52 -16.34
N LYS A 174 -2.11 -35.64 -17.28
CA LYS A 174 -1.72 -34.23 -17.26
C LYS A 174 -2.71 -33.45 -16.37
N LEU A 175 -2.38 -32.20 -16.04
CA LEU A 175 -3.34 -31.24 -15.48
C LEU A 175 -4.62 -31.24 -16.33
N GLN A 176 -5.79 -31.04 -15.71
CA GLN A 176 -7.06 -30.83 -16.43
C GLN A 176 -7.12 -29.43 -17.03
N MET A 177 -6.18 -29.15 -17.94
CA MET A 177 -6.03 -27.87 -18.62
C MET A 177 -7.05 -27.75 -19.73
N ARG A 178 -8.16 -27.08 -19.43
CA ARG A 178 -9.30 -26.89 -20.34
C ARG A 178 -8.97 -25.91 -21.46
N GLU A 179 -8.18 -24.88 -21.15
CA GLU A 179 -7.79 -23.85 -22.11
C GLU A 179 -6.43 -23.20 -21.81
N ARG A 180 -5.78 -22.68 -22.85
CA ARG A 180 -4.65 -21.75 -22.76
C ARG A 180 -4.87 -20.59 -23.73
N THR A 181 -4.83 -19.37 -23.22
CA THR A 181 -5.01 -18.14 -24.02
C THR A 181 -3.80 -17.22 -23.88
N ASN A 182 -3.54 -16.42 -24.92
CA ASN A 182 -2.61 -15.29 -24.81
C ASN A 182 -3.35 -13.95 -24.92
N TRP A 183 -2.92 -13.02 -24.07
CA TRP A 183 -3.35 -11.63 -24.02
C TRP A 183 -2.19 -10.67 -24.37
N THR A 184 -0.93 -11.14 -24.38
CA THR A 184 0.24 -10.36 -24.79
C THR A 184 0.38 -10.21 -26.31
N ASN A 185 1.38 -9.46 -26.74
CA ASN A 185 1.75 -9.26 -28.15
C ASN A 185 2.76 -10.30 -28.71
N GLU A 186 3.08 -11.37 -27.99
CA GLU A 186 3.94 -12.46 -28.47
C GLU A 186 3.12 -13.64 -29.00
N ASP A 187 3.66 -14.41 -29.94
CA ASP A 187 2.95 -15.54 -30.56
C ASP A 187 3.33 -16.89 -29.90
N THR A 188 2.92 -17.10 -28.65
CA THR A 188 3.24 -18.33 -27.89
C THR A 188 2.34 -18.59 -26.66
N LEU A 189 2.05 -19.86 -26.40
CA LEU A 189 1.24 -20.36 -25.27
C LEU A 189 2.07 -21.14 -24.21
N ASN A 190 3.40 -21.05 -24.24
CA ASN A 190 4.29 -21.85 -23.38
C ASN A 190 4.82 -21.06 -22.17
N ASP A 191 4.61 -21.57 -20.96
CA ASP A 191 5.20 -21.01 -19.74
C ASP A 191 6.68 -21.42 -19.61
N ASN A 192 7.59 -20.60 -20.12
CA ASN A 192 9.02 -20.90 -20.17
C ASN A 192 9.75 -20.51 -18.87
N LEU A 193 9.21 -19.59 -18.06
CA LEU A 193 9.66 -19.30 -16.68
C LEU A 193 9.21 -20.39 -15.70
N GLY A 194 8.13 -21.10 -16.01
CA GLY A 194 7.63 -22.21 -15.22
C GLY A 194 6.91 -21.77 -13.93
N HIS A 195 6.53 -20.50 -13.79
CA HIS A 195 5.82 -20.03 -12.61
C HIS A 195 4.33 -20.38 -12.70
N GLY A 196 3.70 -20.16 -13.86
CA GLY A 196 2.30 -20.56 -14.08
C GLY A 196 2.09 -22.08 -13.92
N THR A 197 3.00 -22.89 -14.47
CA THR A 197 2.98 -24.36 -14.38
C THR A 197 3.04 -24.83 -12.93
N PHE A 198 3.84 -24.15 -12.10
CA PHE A 198 3.95 -24.46 -10.68
C PHE A 198 2.67 -24.05 -9.92
N VAL A 199 2.16 -22.84 -10.17
CA VAL A 199 0.91 -22.32 -9.59
C VAL A 199 -0.28 -23.25 -9.94
N ALA A 200 -0.38 -23.68 -11.20
CA ALA A 200 -1.39 -24.66 -11.64
C ALA A 200 -1.16 -26.06 -11.04
N GLY A 201 0.09 -26.45 -10.81
CA GLY A 201 0.47 -27.66 -10.11
C GLY A 201 0.02 -27.69 -8.64
N VAL A 202 0.20 -26.59 -7.90
CA VAL A 202 -0.28 -26.44 -6.52
C VAL A 202 -1.82 -26.52 -6.47
N ILE A 203 -2.53 -25.94 -7.44
CA ILE A 203 -4.00 -26.02 -7.49
C ILE A 203 -4.48 -27.41 -7.90
N ALA A 204 -3.99 -27.99 -9.00
CA ALA A 204 -4.60 -29.15 -9.67
C ALA A 204 -3.62 -30.27 -10.10
N GLY A 205 -2.40 -30.29 -9.55
CA GLY A 205 -1.38 -31.31 -9.83
C GLY A 205 -1.85 -32.74 -9.57
N GLN A 206 -1.58 -33.64 -10.50
CA GLN A 206 -1.86 -35.09 -10.39
C GLN A 206 -0.59 -35.94 -10.24
N ASP A 207 0.57 -35.31 -10.04
CA ASP A 207 1.84 -36.00 -9.80
C ASP A 207 1.93 -36.46 -8.33
N PRO A 208 2.18 -37.75 -8.02
CA PRO A 208 2.28 -38.23 -6.65
C PRO A 208 3.39 -37.59 -5.80
N GLU A 209 4.43 -37.00 -6.43
CA GLU A 209 5.48 -36.28 -5.70
C GLU A 209 5.04 -34.88 -5.24
N CYS A 210 4.12 -34.24 -5.98
CA CYS A 210 3.54 -32.94 -5.63
C CYS A 210 2.05 -32.85 -6.05
N PRO A 211 1.15 -33.52 -5.31
CA PRO A 211 -0.28 -33.47 -5.58
C PRO A 211 -0.83 -32.07 -5.29
N GLY A 212 -1.66 -31.55 -6.19
CA GLY A 212 -2.40 -30.31 -5.97
C GLY A 212 -3.59 -30.52 -5.04
N PHE A 213 -4.14 -29.41 -4.54
CA PHE A 213 -5.28 -29.46 -3.61
C PHE A 213 -6.58 -29.98 -4.26
N ALA A 214 -6.88 -29.57 -5.49
CA ALA A 214 -8.08 -29.95 -6.23
C ALA A 214 -7.73 -30.57 -7.61
N PRO A 215 -7.17 -31.80 -7.68
CA PRO A 215 -6.64 -32.37 -8.93
C PRO A 215 -7.69 -32.64 -10.03
N ASN A 216 -8.97 -32.55 -9.69
CA ASN A 216 -10.09 -32.76 -10.62
C ASN A 216 -10.65 -31.46 -11.22
N THR A 217 -10.19 -30.28 -10.80
CA THR A 217 -10.77 -29.00 -11.23
C THR A 217 -10.24 -28.57 -12.60
N GLU A 218 -11.07 -27.89 -13.40
CA GLU A 218 -10.66 -27.43 -14.74
C GLU A 218 -9.80 -26.16 -14.66
N ILE A 219 -8.59 -26.22 -15.22
CA ILE A 219 -7.64 -25.11 -15.26
C ILE A 219 -7.72 -24.38 -16.61
N TYR A 220 -7.92 -23.07 -16.54
CA TYR A 220 -7.79 -22.15 -17.65
C TYR A 220 -6.55 -21.26 -17.39
N ALA A 221 -5.54 -21.34 -18.26
CA ALA A 221 -4.29 -20.60 -18.07
C ALA A 221 -4.19 -19.42 -19.04
N PHE A 222 -4.22 -18.20 -18.51
CA PHE A 222 -4.26 -16.95 -19.26
C PHE A 222 -2.89 -16.26 -19.19
N ARG A 223 -2.21 -16.15 -20.32
CA ARG A 223 -0.89 -15.50 -20.42
C ARG A 223 -1.06 -13.99 -20.55
N VAL A 224 -0.65 -13.26 -19.51
CA VAL A 224 -0.79 -11.78 -19.45
C VAL A 224 0.55 -11.06 -19.26
N PHE A 225 1.67 -11.75 -19.09
CA PHE A 225 3.01 -11.15 -19.02
C PHE A 225 3.87 -11.62 -20.18
N THR A 226 4.79 -10.75 -20.64
CA THR A 226 5.81 -10.98 -21.67
C THR A 226 7.06 -11.72 -21.16
N ASP A 227 8.00 -12.08 -22.05
CA ASP A 227 9.32 -12.65 -21.69
C ASP A 227 10.12 -11.66 -20.82
N ALA A 228 9.90 -10.35 -21.05
CA ALA A 228 10.43 -9.26 -20.25
C ALA A 228 9.73 -9.07 -18.88
N GLN A 229 8.72 -9.90 -18.56
CA GLN A 229 7.87 -9.79 -17.37
C GLN A 229 7.08 -8.47 -17.27
N ILE A 230 6.72 -7.90 -18.42
CA ILE A 230 5.82 -6.74 -18.57
C ILE A 230 4.40 -7.23 -18.92
N SER A 231 3.38 -6.70 -18.25
CA SER A 231 1.95 -6.75 -18.61
C SER A 231 1.44 -5.33 -18.86
N TYR A 232 0.22 -5.18 -19.41
CA TYR A 232 -0.49 -3.91 -19.51
C TYR A 232 -1.90 -3.99 -18.93
N THR A 233 -2.42 -2.87 -18.42
CA THR A 233 -3.82 -2.71 -17.96
C THR A 233 -4.81 -3.35 -18.92
N SER A 234 -4.75 -3.00 -20.22
CA SER A 234 -5.68 -3.50 -21.24
C SER A 234 -5.69 -5.03 -21.39
N TRP A 235 -4.58 -5.71 -21.11
CA TRP A 235 -4.49 -7.18 -21.16
C TRP A 235 -5.19 -7.83 -19.97
N PHE A 236 -5.14 -7.21 -18.78
CA PHE A 236 -5.94 -7.63 -17.64
C PHE A 236 -7.44 -7.36 -17.87
N LEU A 237 -7.80 -6.19 -18.43
CA LEU A 237 -9.21 -5.88 -18.73
C LEU A 237 -9.83 -6.90 -19.69
N ASP A 238 -9.11 -7.31 -20.75
CA ASP A 238 -9.59 -8.37 -21.65
C ASP A 238 -9.65 -9.75 -21.00
N ALA A 239 -8.62 -10.13 -20.25
CA ALA A 239 -8.60 -11.39 -19.50
C ALA A 239 -9.77 -11.48 -18.49
N PHE A 240 -10.08 -10.39 -17.78
CA PHE A 240 -11.18 -10.30 -16.84
C PHE A 240 -12.54 -10.28 -17.55
N ASN A 241 -12.71 -9.52 -18.64
CA ASN A 241 -13.93 -9.53 -19.46
C ASN A 241 -14.21 -10.93 -20.03
N TYR A 242 -13.18 -11.68 -20.47
CA TYR A 242 -13.33 -13.06 -20.95
C TYR A 242 -13.65 -14.06 -19.83
N ALA A 243 -13.08 -13.91 -18.63
CA ALA A 243 -13.40 -14.73 -17.47
C ALA A 243 -14.85 -14.56 -17.00
N MET A 244 -15.37 -13.33 -17.06
CA MET A 244 -16.79 -13.04 -16.81
C MET A 244 -17.69 -13.65 -17.91
N ALA A 245 -17.33 -13.48 -19.19
CA ALA A 245 -18.09 -14.01 -20.32
C ALA A 245 -18.15 -15.55 -20.36
N THR A 246 -17.11 -16.23 -19.88
CA THR A 246 -17.06 -17.70 -19.76
C THR A 246 -17.66 -18.24 -18.45
N GLY A 247 -17.89 -17.36 -17.46
CA GLY A 247 -18.53 -17.68 -16.19
C GLY A 247 -17.71 -18.64 -15.33
N MET A 248 -16.45 -18.26 -15.07
CA MET A 248 -15.49 -18.97 -14.22
C MET A 248 -15.80 -18.77 -12.72
N ASP A 249 -15.41 -19.73 -11.87
CA ASP A 249 -15.76 -19.69 -10.44
C ASP A 249 -14.68 -19.03 -9.58
N VAL A 250 -13.39 -19.26 -9.87
CA VAL A 250 -12.25 -18.81 -9.05
C VAL A 250 -11.15 -18.22 -9.93
N LEU A 251 -10.58 -17.10 -9.52
CA LEU A 251 -9.44 -16.43 -10.15
C LEU A 251 -8.27 -16.40 -9.16
N ASN A 252 -7.14 -17.01 -9.53
CA ASN A 252 -5.91 -16.95 -8.75
C ASN A 252 -4.90 -16.00 -9.42
N LEU A 253 -4.71 -14.83 -8.81
CA LEU A 253 -3.77 -13.81 -9.27
C LEU A 253 -2.49 -13.87 -8.42
N SER A 254 -1.52 -14.67 -8.85
CA SER A 254 -0.23 -14.83 -8.15
C SER A 254 0.79 -13.73 -8.50
N ILE A 255 0.33 -12.49 -8.56
CA ILE A 255 1.11 -11.26 -8.78
C ILE A 255 0.60 -10.16 -7.84
N GLY A 256 1.37 -9.08 -7.76
CA GLY A 256 0.93 -7.77 -7.31
C GLY A 256 2.02 -6.76 -7.60
N GLY A 257 1.63 -5.50 -7.81
CA GLY A 257 2.55 -4.35 -7.70
C GLY A 257 2.23 -3.57 -6.42
N PRO A 258 3.04 -2.56 -6.06
CA PRO A 258 2.58 -1.51 -5.16
C PRO A 258 1.20 -1.01 -5.59
N ASP A 259 0.39 -0.53 -4.64
CA ASP A 259 -0.84 0.13 -5.04
C ASP A 259 -0.49 1.35 -5.89
N TYR A 260 -1.05 1.39 -7.09
CA TYR A 260 -0.84 2.40 -8.12
C TYR A 260 -2.22 2.70 -8.73
N LEU A 261 -2.43 3.94 -9.18
CA LEU A 261 -3.75 4.47 -9.57
C LEU A 261 -4.30 3.96 -10.91
N ASP A 262 -4.13 2.67 -11.21
CA ASP A 262 -4.84 1.95 -12.27
C ASP A 262 -6.30 1.72 -11.86
N LEU A 263 -7.07 2.80 -11.78
CA LEU A 263 -8.52 2.79 -11.57
C LEU A 263 -9.27 1.90 -12.58
N PRO A 264 -8.87 1.81 -13.88
CA PRO A 264 -9.37 0.78 -14.78
C PRO A 264 -9.23 -0.65 -14.23
N PHE A 265 -8.05 -1.06 -13.77
CA PHE A 265 -7.80 -2.39 -13.20
C PHE A 265 -8.60 -2.60 -11.90
N VAL A 266 -8.57 -1.64 -10.97
CA VAL A 266 -9.27 -1.76 -9.67
C VAL A 266 -10.79 -1.84 -9.84
N GLU A 267 -11.40 -0.98 -10.67
CA GLU A 267 -12.84 -1.10 -10.94
C GLU A 267 -13.20 -2.38 -11.70
N LYS A 268 -12.27 -2.98 -12.47
CA LYS A 268 -12.50 -4.28 -13.12
C LYS A 268 -12.38 -5.46 -12.14
N VAL A 269 -11.53 -5.39 -11.13
CA VAL A 269 -11.49 -6.35 -10.01
C VAL A 269 -12.80 -6.33 -9.21
N TRP A 270 -13.30 -5.12 -8.94
CA TRP A 270 -14.62 -4.88 -8.34
C TRP A 270 -15.76 -5.47 -9.18
N GLU A 271 -15.75 -5.25 -10.50
CA GLU A 271 -16.73 -5.82 -11.42
C GLU A 271 -16.65 -7.36 -11.57
N LEU A 272 -15.44 -7.90 -11.61
CA LEU A 272 -15.18 -9.34 -11.71
C LEU A 272 -15.71 -10.08 -10.48
N THR A 273 -15.44 -9.55 -9.27
CA THR A 273 -15.99 -10.11 -8.05
C THR A 273 -17.52 -9.95 -8.00
N ALA A 274 -18.08 -8.85 -8.48
CA ALA A 274 -19.55 -8.67 -8.60
C ALA A 274 -20.23 -9.72 -9.50
N ASN A 275 -19.52 -10.25 -10.50
CA ASN A 275 -19.97 -11.38 -11.32
C ASN A 275 -19.84 -12.76 -10.63
N ASN A 276 -19.73 -12.77 -9.29
CA ASN A 276 -19.53 -13.92 -8.39
C ASN A 276 -18.18 -14.64 -8.50
N ILE A 277 -17.20 -14.12 -9.26
CA ILE A 277 -15.90 -14.77 -9.40
C ILE A 277 -15.08 -14.55 -8.11
N ILE A 278 -14.71 -15.65 -7.45
CA ILE A 278 -13.95 -15.61 -6.19
C ILE A 278 -12.49 -15.32 -6.52
N MET A 279 -12.01 -14.13 -6.18
CA MET A 279 -10.64 -13.71 -6.45
C MET A 279 -9.70 -13.96 -5.26
N VAL A 280 -8.59 -14.65 -5.50
CA VAL A 280 -7.51 -14.92 -4.54
C VAL A 280 -6.22 -14.29 -5.07
N SER A 281 -5.50 -13.54 -4.23
CA SER A 281 -4.30 -12.81 -4.64
C SER A 281 -3.19 -12.85 -3.60
N ALA A 282 -1.95 -12.69 -4.05
CA ALA A 282 -0.75 -12.71 -3.20
C ALA A 282 -0.48 -11.34 -2.56
N ILE A 283 -0.30 -11.27 -1.24
CA ILE A 283 -0.24 -9.98 -0.52
C ILE A 283 1.01 -9.12 -0.80
N GLY A 284 2.04 -9.67 -1.45
CA GLY A 284 3.32 -9.02 -1.72
C GLY A 284 4.52 -9.82 -1.19
N ASN A 285 5.74 -9.50 -1.63
CA ASN A 285 6.97 -10.21 -1.24
C ASN A 285 8.01 -9.27 -0.61
N ASP A 286 7.52 -8.15 -0.10
CA ASP A 286 8.29 -6.94 0.19
C ASP A 286 8.42 -6.72 1.72
N GLY A 287 8.01 -7.72 2.49
CA GLY A 287 8.28 -7.83 3.93
C GLY A 287 9.77 -8.06 4.25
N PRO A 288 10.20 -7.84 5.51
CA PRO A 288 9.35 -7.78 6.70
C PRO A 288 8.86 -6.37 7.07
N LEU A 289 9.07 -5.35 6.21
CA LEU A 289 8.63 -3.99 6.46
C LEU A 289 7.09 -3.88 6.49
N TYR A 290 6.57 -2.92 7.26
CA TYR A 290 5.14 -2.64 7.39
C TYR A 290 4.73 -1.54 6.42
N GLY A 291 3.52 -1.64 5.84
CA GLY A 291 3.11 -0.75 4.75
C GLY A 291 3.63 -1.25 3.40
N THR A 292 3.52 -2.56 3.17
CA THR A 292 4.11 -3.28 2.02
C THR A 292 3.08 -4.11 1.23
N LEU A 293 1.78 -3.86 1.46
CA LEU A 293 0.69 -4.62 0.83
C LEU A 293 0.54 -4.24 -0.64
N ASN A 294 0.45 -5.26 -1.51
CA ASN A 294 0.41 -5.07 -2.96
C ASN A 294 -1.01 -5.21 -3.54
N ASN A 295 -1.33 -4.39 -4.54
CA ASN A 295 -2.60 -4.43 -5.26
C ASN A 295 -2.66 -5.64 -6.20
N PRO A 296 -3.80 -6.37 -6.32
CA PRO A 296 -5.10 -6.13 -5.69
C PRO A 296 -5.35 -6.97 -4.42
N ALA A 297 -4.32 -7.49 -3.77
CA ALA A 297 -4.50 -8.34 -2.58
C ALA A 297 -4.91 -7.55 -1.33
N ASP A 298 -4.65 -6.25 -1.31
CA ASP A 298 -5.13 -5.26 -0.35
C ASP A 298 -6.66 -4.99 -0.48
N GLN A 299 -7.24 -5.21 -1.66
CA GLN A 299 -8.63 -4.88 -1.97
C GLN A 299 -9.61 -5.71 -1.12
N SER A 300 -10.74 -5.08 -0.75
CA SER A 300 -11.64 -5.60 0.28
C SER A 300 -12.36 -6.90 -0.13
N ASP A 301 -12.75 -7.04 -1.40
CA ASP A 301 -13.43 -8.23 -1.90
C ASP A 301 -12.44 -9.38 -2.23
N VAL A 302 -11.21 -9.06 -2.66
CA VAL A 302 -10.15 -10.02 -2.98
C VAL A 302 -9.63 -10.71 -1.71
N ILE A 303 -9.50 -12.04 -1.74
CA ILE A 303 -8.87 -12.83 -0.67
C ILE A 303 -7.35 -12.64 -0.79
N GLY A 304 -6.79 -11.75 0.03
CA GLY A 304 -5.36 -11.44 0.09
C GLY A 304 -4.63 -12.43 1.00
N VAL A 305 -3.63 -13.11 0.46
CA VAL A 305 -2.96 -14.25 1.11
C VAL A 305 -1.51 -13.92 1.47
N GLY A 306 -1.20 -13.95 2.77
CA GLY A 306 0.16 -13.87 3.29
C GLY A 306 0.85 -15.23 3.43
N GLY A 307 2.14 -15.20 3.75
CA GLY A 307 3.00 -16.38 3.67
C GLY A 307 3.57 -16.87 5.01
N ILE A 308 3.54 -18.19 5.23
CA ILE A 308 4.18 -18.86 6.36
C ILE A 308 5.13 -20.00 5.92
N ASP A 309 6.07 -20.36 6.80
CA ASP A 309 6.83 -21.61 6.71
C ASP A 309 6.06 -22.82 7.26
N TYR A 310 6.63 -24.02 7.11
CA TYR A 310 6.05 -25.26 7.65
C TYR A 310 6.00 -25.32 9.20
N ASN A 311 6.70 -24.44 9.90
CA ASN A 311 6.64 -24.30 11.36
C ASN A 311 5.53 -23.32 11.80
N ASN A 312 4.85 -22.67 10.85
CA ASN A 312 3.86 -21.60 11.03
C ASN A 312 4.46 -20.25 11.49
N HIS A 313 5.75 -19.98 11.22
CA HIS A 313 6.29 -18.63 11.31
C HIS A 313 5.92 -17.84 10.04
N ILE A 314 5.62 -16.54 10.17
CA ILE A 314 5.46 -15.65 9.01
C ILE A 314 6.78 -15.65 8.22
N ALA A 315 6.70 -15.92 6.92
CA ALA A 315 7.86 -15.84 6.05
C ALA A 315 8.39 -14.40 6.03
N SER A 316 9.71 -14.20 6.08
CA SER A 316 10.30 -12.85 6.17
C SER A 316 9.82 -11.94 5.06
N PHE A 317 9.82 -12.44 3.82
CA PHE A 317 9.32 -11.74 2.63
C PHE A 317 7.82 -11.45 2.64
N SER A 318 7.00 -12.06 3.52
CA SER A 318 5.56 -11.79 3.50
C SER A 318 5.31 -10.32 3.86
N SER A 319 4.77 -9.58 2.91
CA SER A 319 4.25 -8.23 3.12
C SER A 319 3.20 -8.20 4.22
N ARG A 320 3.14 -7.06 4.93
CA ARG A 320 2.37 -6.89 6.18
C ARG A 320 2.06 -5.42 6.48
N GLY A 321 1.25 -5.21 7.50
CA GLY A 321 0.72 -3.91 7.88
C GLY A 321 -0.76 -3.77 7.49
N MET A 322 -1.27 -2.55 7.61
CA MET A 322 -2.64 -2.20 7.25
C MET A 322 -2.73 -1.64 5.82
N THR A 323 -3.94 -1.52 5.27
CA THR A 323 -4.15 -0.86 3.97
C THR A 323 -3.63 0.59 4.02
N THR A 324 -2.59 0.89 3.24
CA THR A 324 -1.95 2.22 3.20
C THR A 324 -2.88 3.29 2.62
N TRP A 325 -3.74 2.92 1.67
CA TRP A 325 -4.67 3.85 1.02
C TRP A 325 -5.79 4.39 1.91
N GLU A 326 -5.96 3.85 3.12
CA GLU A 326 -6.92 4.34 4.11
C GLU A 326 -6.26 5.18 5.23
N LEU A 327 -4.92 5.24 5.28
CA LEU A 327 -4.18 6.07 6.25
C LEU A 327 -4.55 7.57 6.20
N PRO A 328 -4.75 8.21 5.01
CA PRO A 328 -5.22 9.60 4.95
C PRO A 328 -6.66 9.81 5.45
N HIS A 329 -7.37 8.73 5.79
CA HIS A 329 -8.69 8.75 6.41
C HIS A 329 -8.66 8.29 7.87
N GLY A 330 -7.46 8.22 8.45
CA GLY A 330 -7.20 8.05 9.88
C GLY A 330 -6.60 6.70 10.27
N TYR A 331 -6.86 5.62 9.53
CA TYR A 331 -6.32 4.29 9.82
C TYR A 331 -6.58 3.26 8.71
N GLY A 332 -5.71 2.25 8.56
CA GLY A 332 -5.91 1.15 7.61
C GLY A 332 -6.71 -0.05 8.14
N ARG A 333 -7.30 -0.83 7.23
CA ARG A 333 -7.98 -2.10 7.52
C ARG A 333 -7.00 -3.27 7.63
N VAL A 334 -7.49 -4.35 8.25
CA VAL A 334 -6.75 -5.61 8.44
C VAL A 334 -6.52 -6.31 7.10
N LYS A 335 -5.23 -6.54 6.78
CA LYS A 335 -4.75 -7.45 5.73
C LYS A 335 -3.45 -8.13 6.23
N PRO A 336 -3.03 -9.29 5.66
CA PRO A 336 -3.79 -10.16 4.75
C PRO A 336 -5.11 -10.66 5.36
N ASP A 337 -5.99 -11.27 4.57
CA ASP A 337 -7.20 -11.92 5.13
C ASP A 337 -6.81 -13.19 5.91
N VAL A 338 -5.90 -13.99 5.33
CA VAL A 338 -5.40 -15.26 5.85
C VAL A 338 -3.94 -15.51 5.43
N VAL A 339 -3.26 -16.46 6.08
CA VAL A 339 -1.90 -16.90 5.70
C VAL A 339 -1.83 -18.38 5.32
N ALA A 340 -1.01 -18.71 4.33
CA ALA A 340 -0.82 -20.08 3.85
C ALA A 340 0.66 -20.41 3.61
N TYR A 341 0.98 -21.71 3.51
CA TYR A 341 2.35 -22.18 3.30
C TYR A 341 2.94 -21.58 2.02
N SER A 342 4.04 -20.85 2.16
CA SER A 342 4.64 -20.01 1.12
C SER A 342 6.14 -20.22 0.95
N ARG A 343 6.78 -20.95 1.86
CA ARG A 343 8.21 -21.19 1.89
C ARG A 343 8.52 -22.65 1.61
N ASP A 344 9.41 -22.86 0.64
CA ASP A 344 9.99 -24.14 0.26
C ASP A 344 8.92 -25.19 -0.12
N ILE A 345 7.87 -24.72 -0.81
CA ILE A 345 6.71 -25.51 -1.24
C ILE A 345 7.02 -26.27 -2.52
N MET A 346 6.61 -27.53 -2.58
CA MET A 346 6.77 -28.38 -3.76
C MET A 346 5.56 -28.28 -4.70
N GLY A 347 5.82 -28.22 -6.01
CA GLY A 347 4.79 -28.08 -7.05
C GLY A 347 5.35 -28.40 -8.44
N SER A 348 4.48 -28.46 -9.45
CA SER A 348 4.87 -28.96 -10.78
C SER A 348 5.95 -28.13 -11.47
N LYS A 349 6.82 -28.81 -12.23
CA LYS A 349 7.82 -28.20 -13.10
C LYS A 349 7.32 -28.20 -14.56
N THR A 350 7.98 -27.43 -15.43
CA THR A 350 7.74 -27.39 -16.88
C THR A 350 8.24 -28.63 -17.61
N SER A 351 9.39 -29.17 -17.18
CA SER A 351 9.74 -30.57 -17.41
C SER A 351 8.89 -31.48 -16.52
N THR A 352 8.87 -32.79 -16.80
CA THR A 352 8.32 -33.79 -15.87
C THR A 352 8.88 -33.66 -14.45
N GLY A 353 8.07 -34.04 -13.46
CA GLY A 353 8.41 -34.02 -12.04
C GLY A 353 8.16 -32.67 -11.36
N CYS A 354 8.58 -32.58 -10.12
CA CYS A 354 8.32 -31.43 -9.25
C CYS A 354 9.54 -30.49 -9.12
N LYS A 355 9.30 -29.29 -8.58
CA LYS A 355 10.30 -28.34 -8.12
C LYS A 355 9.83 -27.66 -6.82
N THR A 356 10.73 -26.95 -6.18
CA THR A 356 10.45 -26.14 -4.98
C THR A 356 10.47 -24.65 -5.32
N LEU A 357 9.53 -23.86 -4.78
CA LEU A 357 9.54 -22.39 -4.84
C LEU A 357 9.12 -21.77 -3.50
N SER A 358 9.45 -20.48 -3.33
CA SER A 358 9.07 -19.64 -2.20
C SER A 358 8.47 -18.31 -2.68
N GLY A 359 7.52 -17.76 -1.94
CA GLY A 359 6.86 -16.47 -2.19
C GLY A 359 5.36 -16.48 -1.83
N THR A 360 4.75 -15.33 -1.57
CA THR A 360 3.28 -15.22 -1.38
C THR A 360 2.51 -15.54 -2.68
N SER A 361 3.18 -15.41 -3.83
CA SER A 361 2.73 -15.96 -5.12
C SER A 361 2.62 -17.50 -5.15
N VAL A 362 3.09 -18.19 -4.10
CA VAL A 362 2.88 -19.62 -3.82
C VAL A 362 1.83 -19.85 -2.73
N ALA A 363 1.68 -18.93 -1.78
CA ALA A 363 0.60 -18.97 -0.79
C ALA A 363 -0.79 -18.82 -1.44
N SER A 364 -0.91 -17.91 -2.40
CA SER A 364 -2.14 -17.65 -3.15
C SER A 364 -2.74 -18.92 -3.79
N PRO A 365 -2.00 -19.74 -4.58
CA PRO A 365 -2.55 -20.98 -5.13
C PRO A 365 -2.83 -22.09 -4.11
N VAL A 366 -2.18 -22.09 -2.94
CA VAL A 366 -2.57 -22.99 -1.83
C VAL A 366 -3.99 -22.64 -1.36
N VAL A 367 -4.30 -21.35 -1.19
CA VAL A 367 -5.66 -20.90 -0.83
C VAL A 367 -6.63 -21.05 -2.00
N ALA A 368 -6.23 -20.79 -3.25
CA ALA A 368 -7.11 -21.01 -4.40
C ALA A 368 -7.48 -22.49 -4.58
N GLY A 369 -6.52 -23.41 -4.40
CA GLY A 369 -6.78 -24.85 -4.38
C GLY A 369 -7.69 -25.29 -3.23
N ALA A 370 -7.50 -24.71 -2.05
CA ALA A 370 -8.42 -24.86 -0.91
C ALA A 370 -9.84 -24.35 -1.23
N VAL A 371 -9.97 -23.18 -1.88
CA VAL A 371 -11.26 -22.64 -2.35
C VAL A 371 -11.91 -23.60 -3.35
N CYS A 372 -11.17 -24.14 -4.33
CA CYS A 372 -11.73 -25.09 -5.29
C CYS A 372 -12.25 -26.38 -4.63
N LEU A 373 -11.57 -26.90 -3.60
CA LEU A 373 -12.11 -27.98 -2.76
C LEU A 373 -13.40 -27.55 -2.03
N LEU A 374 -13.38 -26.38 -1.40
CA LEU A 374 -14.52 -25.85 -0.62
C LEU A 374 -15.76 -25.53 -1.49
N VAL A 375 -15.57 -25.14 -2.75
CA VAL A 375 -16.66 -24.97 -3.73
C VAL A 375 -17.38 -26.31 -4.00
N SER A 376 -16.65 -27.43 -4.05
CA SER A 376 -17.22 -28.76 -4.31
C SER A 376 -18.15 -29.28 -3.21
N VAL A 377 -18.08 -28.69 -2.00
CA VAL A 377 -18.90 -29.05 -0.83
C VAL A 377 -20.38 -28.78 -1.06
N ILE A 378 -20.70 -27.77 -1.87
CA ILE A 378 -22.06 -27.32 -2.12
C ILE A 378 -22.57 -27.96 -3.43
N PRO A 379 -23.76 -28.60 -3.42
CA PRO A 379 -24.39 -29.16 -4.61
C PRO A 379 -24.48 -28.14 -5.76
N GLU A 380 -24.24 -28.58 -6.99
CA GLU A 380 -24.10 -27.71 -8.16
C GLU A 380 -25.33 -26.80 -8.37
N ASP A 381 -26.55 -27.33 -8.12
CA ASP A 381 -27.82 -26.62 -8.16
C ASP A 381 -27.92 -25.45 -7.16
N LYS A 382 -27.07 -25.43 -6.13
CA LYS A 382 -27.05 -24.44 -5.04
C LYS A 382 -25.79 -23.60 -4.98
N ARG A 383 -24.74 -23.93 -5.76
CA ARG A 383 -23.47 -23.18 -5.74
C ARG A 383 -23.72 -21.69 -5.96
N LYS A 384 -24.45 -21.31 -7.02
CA LYS A 384 -24.70 -19.90 -7.39
C LYS A 384 -25.60 -19.11 -6.42
N SER A 385 -26.34 -19.76 -5.52
CA SER A 385 -27.19 -19.07 -4.54
C SER A 385 -26.57 -18.96 -3.13
N ILE A 386 -25.44 -19.65 -2.92
CA ILE A 386 -24.72 -19.74 -1.65
C ILE A 386 -23.29 -19.18 -1.76
N LEU A 387 -22.55 -19.57 -2.80
CA LEU A 387 -21.16 -19.20 -3.02
C LEU A 387 -21.05 -17.87 -3.77
N ASN A 388 -20.35 -16.94 -3.14
CA ASN A 388 -19.92 -15.66 -3.65
C ASN A 388 -18.63 -15.22 -2.92
N PRO A 389 -17.93 -14.16 -3.36
CA PRO A 389 -16.70 -13.70 -2.72
C PRO A 389 -16.83 -13.44 -1.20
N ALA A 390 -17.96 -12.90 -0.72
CA ALA A 390 -18.16 -12.73 0.72
C ALA A 390 -18.37 -14.06 1.46
N SER A 391 -19.22 -14.97 0.98
CA SER A 391 -19.50 -16.22 1.70
C SER A 391 -18.28 -17.16 1.77
N MET A 392 -17.46 -17.20 0.71
CA MET A 392 -16.17 -17.91 0.75
C MET A 392 -15.17 -17.22 1.70
N LYS A 393 -15.05 -15.89 1.65
CA LYS A 393 -14.18 -15.14 2.58
C LYS A 393 -14.61 -15.34 4.03
N GLN A 394 -15.92 -15.27 4.34
CA GLN A 394 -16.49 -15.57 5.65
C GLN A 394 -16.06 -16.95 6.14
N ALA A 395 -16.21 -18.00 5.32
CA ALA A 395 -15.81 -19.36 5.70
C ALA A 395 -14.30 -19.52 5.95
N LEU A 396 -13.46 -18.78 5.19
CA LEU A 396 -12.00 -18.80 5.37
C LEU A 396 -11.56 -18.03 6.62
N VAL A 397 -12.08 -16.83 6.89
CA VAL A 397 -11.66 -16.01 8.03
C VAL A 397 -12.30 -16.44 9.35
N GLU A 398 -13.56 -16.87 9.35
CA GLU A 398 -14.24 -17.37 10.56
C GLU A 398 -13.81 -18.82 10.89
N GLY A 399 -13.27 -19.55 9.91
CA GLY A 399 -12.69 -20.89 10.08
C GLY A 399 -11.17 -20.92 10.29
N ALA A 400 -10.48 -19.77 10.30
CA ALA A 400 -9.02 -19.74 10.42
C ALA A 400 -8.52 -20.03 11.85
N SER A 401 -7.36 -20.68 11.93
CA SER A 401 -6.61 -20.89 13.17
C SER A 401 -5.54 -19.80 13.36
N LYS A 402 -5.76 -18.92 14.34
CA LYS A 402 -4.78 -17.93 14.82
C LYS A 402 -3.46 -18.60 15.22
N LEU A 403 -2.36 -18.04 14.71
CA LEU A 403 -0.98 -18.42 15.01
C LEU A 403 -0.47 -17.70 16.27
N VAL A 404 0.42 -18.35 17.01
CA VAL A 404 1.03 -17.80 18.23
C VAL A 404 2.27 -16.99 17.88
N GLY A 405 2.26 -15.69 18.21
CA GLY A 405 3.40 -14.79 18.01
C GLY A 405 3.12 -13.61 17.06
N PRO A 406 2.64 -13.83 15.83
CA PRO A 406 2.37 -12.74 14.88
C PRO A 406 1.16 -11.90 15.28
N ASN A 407 1.13 -10.63 14.88
CA ASN A 407 -0.06 -9.78 15.07
C ASN A 407 -1.03 -9.84 13.88
N ILE A 408 -2.25 -9.30 14.06
CA ILE A 408 -3.34 -9.37 13.09
C ILE A 408 -2.99 -8.77 11.72
N TYR A 409 -2.09 -7.77 11.67
CA TYR A 409 -1.60 -7.17 10.42
C TYR A 409 -0.46 -7.97 9.74
N GLU A 410 -0.08 -9.12 10.30
CA GLU A 410 0.88 -10.06 9.72
C GLU A 410 0.22 -11.38 9.31
N GLN A 411 -0.79 -11.83 10.08
CA GLN A 411 -1.44 -13.12 9.87
C GLN A 411 -2.90 -13.06 9.41
N GLY A 412 -3.54 -11.89 9.43
CA GLY A 412 -4.99 -11.79 9.23
C GLY A 412 -5.75 -12.58 10.29
N ALA A 413 -6.70 -13.40 9.86
CA ALA A 413 -7.39 -14.36 10.71
C ALA A 413 -6.51 -15.56 11.15
N GLY A 414 -5.31 -15.71 10.57
CA GLY A 414 -4.43 -16.85 10.76
C GLY A 414 -4.44 -17.82 9.58
N LYS A 415 -4.12 -19.08 9.85
CA LYS A 415 -4.02 -20.13 8.83
C LYS A 415 -5.39 -20.80 8.61
N PRO A 416 -5.91 -20.93 7.36
CA PRO A 416 -7.19 -21.57 7.11
C PRO A 416 -7.25 -23.02 7.63
N ASP A 417 -8.30 -23.36 8.38
CA ASP A 417 -8.66 -24.75 8.67
C ASP A 417 -9.75 -25.21 7.69
N LEU A 418 -9.39 -26.12 6.78
CA LEU A 418 -10.29 -26.68 5.77
C LEU A 418 -11.52 -27.36 6.38
N TRP A 419 -11.41 -27.96 7.57
CA TRP A 419 -12.51 -28.66 8.22
C TRP A 419 -13.52 -27.68 8.84
N GLN A 420 -13.04 -26.60 9.45
CA GLN A 420 -13.91 -25.53 9.96
C GLN A 420 -14.58 -24.79 8.79
N SER A 421 -13.83 -24.42 7.75
CA SER A 421 -14.40 -23.81 6.53
C SER A 421 -15.43 -24.72 5.86
N TYR A 422 -15.20 -26.05 5.86
CA TYR A 422 -16.14 -27.06 5.37
C TYR A 422 -17.45 -27.07 6.17
N GLU A 423 -17.40 -27.20 7.51
CA GLU A 423 -18.61 -27.21 8.34
C GLU A 423 -19.34 -25.85 8.32
N ILE A 424 -18.64 -24.73 8.15
CA ILE A 424 -19.28 -23.42 7.91
C ILE A 424 -20.06 -23.45 6.59
N LEU A 425 -19.43 -23.78 5.45
CA LEU A 425 -20.07 -23.75 4.13
C LEU A 425 -21.21 -24.75 3.97
N LYS A 426 -21.03 -25.96 4.49
CA LYS A 426 -22.03 -27.05 4.50
C LYS A 426 -23.34 -26.66 5.17
N ASN A 427 -23.28 -25.82 6.20
CA ASN A 427 -24.43 -25.36 6.97
C ASN A 427 -24.77 -23.88 6.68
N TYR A 428 -24.10 -23.24 5.72
CA TYR A 428 -24.15 -21.79 5.51
C TYR A 428 -25.54 -21.32 5.09
N GLN A 429 -25.97 -20.21 5.71
CA GLN A 429 -27.13 -19.43 5.30
C GLN A 429 -26.63 -18.03 4.89
N PRO A 430 -27.07 -17.48 3.72
CA PRO A 430 -26.70 -16.14 3.27
C PRO A 430 -26.87 -15.09 4.36
N ARG A 431 -25.75 -14.52 4.83
CA ARG A 431 -25.71 -13.57 5.96
C ARG A 431 -24.62 -12.51 5.78
N ALA A 432 -24.74 -11.45 6.54
CA ALA A 432 -23.62 -10.55 6.77
C ALA A 432 -22.78 -10.99 7.99
N SER A 433 -21.54 -10.53 8.04
CA SER A 433 -20.71 -10.52 9.26
C SER A 433 -19.72 -9.35 9.20
N VAL A 434 -18.94 -9.17 10.27
CA VAL A 434 -17.87 -8.17 10.35
C VAL A 434 -16.57 -8.90 10.67
N PHE A 435 -15.48 -8.56 9.98
CA PHE A 435 -14.15 -9.11 10.21
C PHE A 435 -13.15 -8.01 10.65
N PRO A 436 -12.41 -8.21 11.75
CA PRO A 436 -12.64 -9.22 12.79
C PRO A 436 -13.95 -8.97 13.56
N ASN A 437 -14.59 -10.03 14.05
CA ASN A 437 -15.84 -9.96 14.83
C ASN A 437 -15.61 -9.75 16.34
N MET A 438 -14.36 -9.78 16.79
CA MET A 438 -13.97 -9.53 18.18
C MET A 438 -12.73 -8.64 18.19
N LEU A 439 -12.80 -7.53 18.92
CA LEU A 439 -11.71 -6.58 19.16
C LEU A 439 -11.30 -6.67 20.62
N ASP A 440 -10.35 -7.55 20.93
CA ASP A 440 -9.82 -7.70 22.30
C ASP A 440 -8.47 -6.98 22.42
N PHE A 441 -8.51 -5.70 22.78
CA PHE A 441 -7.30 -4.89 23.04
C PHE A 441 -6.59 -5.28 24.36
N THR A 442 -6.85 -6.48 24.90
CA THR A 442 -6.03 -7.12 25.95
C THR A 442 -5.23 -8.32 25.43
N ASP A 443 -5.49 -8.80 24.21
CA ASP A 443 -4.78 -9.90 23.54
C ASP A 443 -3.53 -9.39 22.81
N CYS A 444 -2.40 -9.38 23.52
CA CYS A 444 -1.08 -9.01 23.02
C CYS A 444 -0.26 -10.28 22.71
N PRO A 445 0.40 -10.39 21.53
CA PRO A 445 0.62 -9.36 20.52
C PRO A 445 -0.48 -9.27 19.42
N TYR A 446 -1.53 -10.08 19.46
CA TYR A 446 -2.45 -10.22 18.32
C TYR A 446 -3.12 -8.90 17.90
N PHE A 447 -3.67 -8.15 18.85
CA PHE A 447 -4.22 -6.81 18.61
C PHE A 447 -3.19 -5.68 18.76
N TRP A 448 -1.93 -5.94 18.40
CA TRP A 448 -0.95 -4.86 18.20
C TRP A 448 -1.45 -3.96 17.04
N PRO A 449 -1.32 -2.62 17.13
CA PRO A 449 -0.68 -1.85 18.20
C PRO A 449 -1.58 -1.59 19.42
N PHE A 450 -2.90 -1.66 19.26
CA PHE A 450 -3.89 -1.28 20.27
C PHE A 450 -3.68 -1.94 21.65
N CYS A 451 -3.31 -3.22 21.69
CA CYS A 451 -3.03 -3.94 22.93
C CYS A 451 -1.81 -3.41 23.72
N ARG A 452 -0.96 -2.57 23.11
CA ARG A 452 0.20 -1.91 23.76
C ARG A 452 -0.20 -0.60 24.45
N GLN A 453 -1.36 -0.01 24.11
CA GLN A 453 -1.78 1.30 24.59
C GLN A 453 -3.24 1.27 25.09
N PRO A 454 -3.47 1.27 26.42
CA PRO A 454 -4.81 1.43 26.96
C PRO A 454 -5.36 2.82 26.65
N LEU A 455 -6.69 2.90 26.54
CA LEU A 455 -7.42 4.14 26.36
C LEU A 455 -7.50 4.91 27.70
N TYR A 456 -7.73 6.23 27.62
CA TYR A 456 -7.92 7.09 28.79
C TYR A 456 -8.66 8.37 28.39
N ALA A 457 -9.16 9.12 29.39
CA ALA A 457 -9.96 10.32 29.13
C ALA A 457 -9.10 11.51 28.68
N GLY A 458 -9.68 12.36 27.83
CA GLY A 458 -8.99 13.50 27.23
C GLY A 458 -8.02 13.14 26.10
N ALA A 459 -8.05 11.91 25.58
CA ALA A 459 -7.29 11.44 24.42
C ALA A 459 -7.88 11.92 23.06
N MET A 460 -7.13 11.74 21.97
CA MET A 460 -7.70 11.59 20.61
C MET A 460 -8.56 10.30 20.54
N PRO A 461 -9.56 10.22 19.66
CA PRO A 461 -10.24 8.96 19.38
C PRO A 461 -9.28 7.91 18.81
N VAL A 462 -9.34 6.69 19.33
CA VAL A 462 -8.64 5.52 18.75
C VAL A 462 -9.52 4.95 17.65
N VAL A 463 -9.01 4.95 16.42
CA VAL A 463 -9.73 4.44 15.24
C VAL A 463 -9.39 2.97 15.01
N PHE A 464 -10.41 2.14 14.79
CA PHE A 464 -10.25 0.78 14.25
C PHE A 464 -11.19 0.57 13.06
N ASN A 465 -10.65 0.21 11.90
CA ASN A 465 -11.44 -0.06 10.70
C ASN A 465 -11.62 -1.58 10.52
N ALA A 466 -12.87 -2.03 10.57
CA ALA A 466 -13.29 -3.40 10.32
C ALA A 466 -13.95 -3.54 8.95
N THR A 467 -13.86 -4.74 8.35
CA THR A 467 -14.47 -5.05 7.05
C THR A 467 -15.85 -5.67 7.26
N ILE A 468 -16.88 -5.08 6.68
CA ILE A 468 -18.21 -5.70 6.55
C ILE A 468 -18.14 -6.71 5.41
N LEU A 469 -18.63 -7.94 5.63
CA LEU A 469 -18.79 -8.99 4.62
C LEU A 469 -20.28 -9.27 4.43
N ASN A 470 -20.81 -9.21 3.20
CA ASN A 470 -22.23 -9.40 2.91
C ASN A 470 -22.47 -10.57 1.93
N GLY A 471 -22.55 -11.80 2.45
CA GLY A 471 -22.86 -12.97 1.63
C GLY A 471 -24.34 -13.10 1.21
N MET A 472 -25.19 -12.11 1.52
CA MET A 472 -26.61 -12.11 1.14
C MET A 472 -26.86 -11.78 -0.34
N GLY A 473 -26.02 -10.94 -0.95
CA GLY A 473 -26.14 -10.49 -2.34
C GLY A 473 -25.17 -9.34 -2.68
N VAL A 474 -24.96 -9.11 -3.99
CA VAL A 474 -23.96 -8.17 -4.58
C VAL A 474 -24.22 -6.68 -4.32
N ILE A 475 -25.24 -6.37 -3.52
CA ILE A 475 -25.45 -5.05 -2.94
C ILE A 475 -26.15 -5.22 -1.59
N GLY A 476 -25.70 -4.46 -0.61
CA GLY A 476 -26.32 -4.38 0.72
C GLY A 476 -26.40 -2.94 1.18
N TYR A 477 -27.20 -2.70 2.21
CA TYR A 477 -27.36 -1.38 2.83
C TYR A 477 -27.36 -1.52 4.34
N VAL A 478 -26.68 -0.59 5.03
CA VAL A 478 -26.79 -0.48 6.49
C VAL A 478 -28.17 0.14 6.79
N LYS A 479 -29.02 -0.62 7.50
CA LYS A 479 -30.44 -0.31 7.68
C LYS A 479 -30.65 0.85 8.67
N ASP A 480 -29.95 0.77 9.79
CA ASP A 480 -30.00 1.68 10.92
C ASP A 480 -28.54 1.90 11.40
N PRO A 481 -28.16 3.07 11.94
CA PRO A 481 -26.79 3.32 12.38
C PRO A 481 -26.30 2.30 13.42
N PRO A 482 -25.01 1.90 13.43
CA PRO A 482 -24.46 0.97 14.40
C PRO A 482 -24.63 1.46 15.85
N VAL A 483 -24.90 0.53 16.77
CA VAL A 483 -25.20 0.83 18.18
C VAL A 483 -24.19 0.17 19.11
N TRP A 484 -23.53 0.99 19.94
CA TRP A 484 -22.74 0.54 21.08
C TRP A 484 -23.64 0.13 22.24
N GLN A 485 -23.39 -1.05 22.81
CA GLN A 485 -24.13 -1.63 23.93
C GLN A 485 -23.12 -2.15 24.97
N PRO A 486 -22.82 -1.40 26.03
CA PRO A 486 -21.87 -1.84 27.07
C PRO A 486 -22.42 -3.03 27.86
N SER A 487 -21.54 -3.94 28.27
CA SER A 487 -21.90 -5.11 29.10
C SER A 487 -22.26 -4.76 30.55
N GLU A 488 -21.72 -3.63 31.04
CA GLU A 488 -21.81 -3.18 32.43
C GLU A 488 -21.90 -1.64 32.48
N ASP A 489 -22.40 -1.08 33.58
CA ASP A 489 -22.56 0.38 33.74
C ASP A 489 -21.26 1.17 33.55
N VAL A 490 -20.10 0.59 33.88
CA VAL A 490 -18.77 1.20 33.65
C VAL A 490 -18.48 1.42 32.16
N GLY A 491 -19.10 0.65 31.27
CA GLY A 491 -18.97 0.83 29.82
C GLY A 491 -19.64 2.10 29.29
N ASN A 492 -20.46 2.78 30.09
CA ASN A 492 -20.93 4.13 29.78
C ASN A 492 -19.83 5.20 29.82
N LEU A 493 -18.64 4.89 30.37
CA LEU A 493 -17.45 5.75 30.30
C LEU A 493 -16.78 5.72 28.92
N LEU A 494 -17.08 4.73 28.08
CA LEU A 494 -16.62 4.66 26.69
C LEU A 494 -17.68 5.24 25.76
N THR A 495 -17.27 6.20 24.93
CA THR A 495 -18.00 6.61 23.73
C THR A 495 -17.42 5.88 22.53
N VAL A 496 -18.29 5.39 21.63
CA VAL A 496 -17.90 4.87 20.33
C VAL A 496 -18.73 5.59 19.28
N HIS A 497 -18.08 6.38 18.43
CA HIS A 497 -18.67 6.93 17.21
C HIS A 497 -18.37 6.01 16.03
N PHE A 498 -19.19 6.08 14.97
CA PHE A 498 -19.07 5.20 13.82
C PHE A 498 -19.08 5.99 12.51
N THR A 499 -18.18 5.65 11.60
CA THR A 499 -18.34 5.94 10.17
C THR A 499 -18.37 4.60 9.42
N TYR A 500 -19.22 4.46 8.41
CA TYR A 500 -19.49 3.18 7.76
C TYR A 500 -19.99 3.36 6.33
N SER A 501 -19.99 2.28 5.55
CA SER A 501 -20.56 2.30 4.19
C SER A 501 -22.09 2.25 4.23
N ASP A 502 -22.79 3.33 3.83
CA ASP A 502 -24.25 3.31 3.66
C ASP A 502 -24.71 2.25 2.66
N THR A 503 -23.94 2.09 1.58
CA THR A 503 -24.09 1.04 0.56
C THR A 503 -22.86 0.14 0.58
N ILE A 504 -23.10 -1.16 0.73
CA ILE A 504 -22.12 -2.24 0.61
C ILE A 504 -22.13 -2.67 -0.85
N TRP A 505 -20.99 -2.55 -1.53
CA TRP A 505 -20.84 -2.91 -2.95
C TRP A 505 -19.38 -3.33 -3.20
N PRO A 506 -19.11 -4.50 -3.83
CA PRO A 506 -20.06 -5.51 -4.25
C PRO A 506 -20.45 -6.43 -3.09
N TRP A 507 -19.44 -6.99 -2.41
CA TRP A 507 -19.62 -7.97 -1.34
C TRP A 507 -19.11 -7.46 0.01
N THR A 508 -18.39 -6.34 0.00
CA THR A 508 -17.76 -5.77 1.19
C THR A 508 -18.04 -4.28 1.39
N GLY A 509 -17.77 -3.83 2.62
CA GLY A 509 -17.85 -2.43 3.05
C GLY A 509 -16.96 -2.22 4.27
N TYR A 510 -17.02 -1.05 4.89
CA TYR A 510 -16.25 -0.72 6.10
C TYR A 510 -17.17 -0.33 7.27
N LEU A 511 -16.67 -0.62 8.48
CA LEU A 511 -17.17 -0.11 9.75
C LEU A 511 -15.96 0.40 10.54
N ALA A 512 -15.85 1.72 10.66
CA ALA A 512 -14.86 2.38 11.51
C ALA A 512 -15.43 2.60 12.92
N LEU A 513 -14.68 2.22 13.94
CA LEU A 513 -14.97 2.47 15.34
C LEU A 513 -14.04 3.57 15.84
N HIS A 514 -14.61 4.71 16.22
CA HIS A 514 -13.89 5.86 16.78
C HIS A 514 -14.11 5.86 18.30
N MET A 515 -13.16 5.29 19.05
CA MET A 515 -13.31 4.94 20.46
C MET A 515 -12.62 5.95 21.37
N GLN A 516 -13.33 6.47 22.38
CA GLN A 516 -12.78 7.49 23.28
C GLN A 516 -13.39 7.36 24.69
N VAL A 517 -12.60 7.58 25.72
CA VAL A 517 -13.08 7.59 27.11
C VAL A 517 -13.50 9.01 27.49
N LYS A 518 -14.67 9.16 28.12
CA LYS A 518 -15.22 10.44 28.57
C LYS A 518 -14.49 10.98 29.80
N ASP A 519 -14.59 12.28 30.06
CA ASP A 519 -13.85 12.94 31.15
C ASP A 519 -14.21 12.45 32.56
N GLU A 520 -15.44 11.93 32.77
CA GLU A 520 -15.82 11.24 34.01
C GLU A 520 -15.00 9.95 34.24
N GLY A 521 -14.49 9.35 33.17
CA GLY A 521 -13.58 8.20 33.19
C GLY A 521 -12.12 8.54 33.48
N SER A 522 -11.76 9.82 33.67
CA SER A 522 -10.36 10.24 33.88
C SER A 522 -9.65 9.60 35.09
N GLN A 523 -10.41 9.12 36.08
CA GLN A 523 -9.88 8.40 37.25
C GLN A 523 -10.16 6.89 37.22
N PHE A 524 -10.80 6.37 36.17
CA PHE A 524 -11.13 4.95 36.04
C PHE A 524 -9.92 4.14 35.55
N SER A 525 -9.78 2.90 36.04
CA SER A 525 -8.79 1.96 35.55
C SER A 525 -9.38 0.55 35.60
N GLY A 526 -9.31 -0.19 34.50
CA GLY A 526 -9.98 -1.48 34.37
C GLY A 526 -10.13 -1.95 32.92
N ILE A 527 -11.15 -2.77 32.68
CA ILE A 527 -11.55 -3.23 31.35
C ILE A 527 -12.99 -2.75 31.11
N ILE A 528 -13.25 -2.18 29.93
CA ILE A 528 -14.61 -1.97 29.42
C ILE A 528 -14.87 -3.03 28.36
N SER A 529 -16.06 -3.63 28.38
CA SER A 529 -16.51 -4.55 27.33
C SER A 529 -17.96 -4.30 26.94
N GLY A 530 -18.34 -4.77 25.76
CA GLY A 530 -19.68 -4.63 25.21
C GLY A 530 -19.74 -5.04 23.74
N ASN A 531 -20.88 -4.79 23.12
CA ASN A 531 -21.19 -5.18 21.76
C ASN A 531 -21.43 -3.96 20.87
N VAL A 532 -20.96 -4.01 19.63
CA VAL A 532 -21.41 -3.14 18.55
C VAL A 532 -22.34 -3.94 17.65
N THR A 533 -23.58 -3.48 17.52
CA THR A 533 -24.60 -4.14 16.69
C THR A 533 -24.90 -3.28 15.47
N LEU A 534 -24.89 -3.86 14.26
CA LEU A 534 -25.48 -3.25 13.06
C LEU A 534 -26.41 -4.22 12.33
N SER A 535 -27.42 -3.68 11.63
CA SER A 535 -28.31 -4.48 10.79
C SER A 535 -28.14 -4.11 9.33
N ILE A 536 -27.94 -5.12 8.49
CA ILE A 536 -27.75 -4.99 7.04
C ILE A 536 -28.94 -5.65 6.35
N TYR A 537 -29.41 -5.06 5.24
CA TYR A 537 -30.33 -5.72 4.32
C TYR A 537 -29.78 -5.75 2.89
N SER A 538 -30.14 -6.78 2.14
CA SER A 538 -29.94 -6.87 0.70
C SER A 538 -31.29 -6.97 -0.01
N PRO A 539 -31.41 -6.55 -1.28
CA PRO A 539 -32.55 -6.88 -2.12
C PRO A 539 -32.83 -8.40 -2.14
N ALA A 540 -34.06 -8.77 -2.53
CA ALA A 540 -34.43 -10.17 -2.74
C ALA A 540 -33.52 -10.81 -3.80
N ALA A 541 -33.07 -12.05 -3.59
CA ALA A 541 -32.33 -12.78 -4.62
C ALA A 541 -33.24 -13.20 -5.79
N GLU A 542 -32.66 -13.73 -6.86
CA GLU A 542 -33.43 -14.26 -7.99
C GLU A 542 -34.35 -15.40 -7.52
N GLY A 543 -35.65 -15.27 -7.81
CA GLY A 543 -36.70 -16.19 -7.33
C GLY A 543 -37.30 -15.85 -5.95
N GLU A 544 -36.73 -14.90 -5.20
CA GLU A 544 -37.26 -14.44 -3.91
C GLU A 544 -38.15 -13.19 -4.07
N SER A 545 -39.09 -12.99 -3.13
CA SER A 545 -40.01 -11.84 -3.11
C SER A 545 -39.78 -10.87 -1.95
N SER A 546 -38.94 -11.25 -0.98
CA SER A 546 -38.62 -10.48 0.22
C SER A 546 -37.12 -10.17 0.30
N PRO A 547 -36.72 -8.96 0.75
CA PRO A 547 -35.31 -8.65 0.98
C PRO A 547 -34.72 -9.57 2.06
N ARG A 548 -33.44 -9.91 1.92
CA ARG A 548 -32.66 -10.62 2.95
C ARG A 548 -32.20 -9.62 4.01
N SER A 549 -32.06 -10.05 5.26
CA SER A 549 -31.57 -9.18 6.35
C SER A 549 -30.79 -9.97 7.39
N SER A 550 -29.73 -9.36 7.90
CA SER A 550 -28.79 -9.97 8.85
C SER A 550 -28.30 -8.92 9.84
N THR A 551 -28.41 -9.24 11.13
CA THR A 551 -27.84 -8.41 12.20
C THR A 551 -26.48 -8.98 12.60
N CYS A 552 -25.44 -8.15 12.51
CA CYS A 552 -24.08 -8.48 12.87
C CYS A 552 -23.78 -7.96 14.28
N VAL A 553 -23.02 -8.73 15.05
CA VAL A 553 -22.50 -8.34 16.37
C VAL A 553 -20.99 -8.42 16.33
N LEU A 554 -20.34 -7.30 16.67
CA LEU A 554 -18.91 -7.22 16.94
C LEU A 554 -18.72 -7.07 18.46
N TYR A 555 -17.85 -7.89 19.05
CA TYR A 555 -17.51 -7.82 20.47
C TYR A 555 -16.32 -6.87 20.66
N LEU A 556 -16.42 -5.92 21.58
CA LEU A 556 -15.35 -4.98 21.91
C LEU A 556 -14.93 -5.14 23.37
N LYS A 557 -13.62 -5.20 23.61
CA LYS A 557 -13.02 -5.30 24.94
C LYS A 557 -11.74 -4.47 24.98
N VAL A 558 -11.76 -3.38 25.75
CA VAL A 558 -10.66 -2.40 25.83
C VAL A 558 -10.15 -2.25 27.26
N ARG A 559 -8.82 -2.08 27.41
CA ARG A 559 -8.21 -1.68 28.68
C ARG A 559 -8.29 -0.15 28.79
N VAL A 560 -8.75 0.34 29.93
CA VAL A 560 -8.77 1.77 30.27
C VAL A 560 -7.87 2.03 31.48
N VAL A 561 -7.20 3.18 31.50
CA VAL A 561 -6.39 3.64 32.64
C VAL A 561 -6.73 5.09 33.00
N GLN A 562 -6.35 5.49 34.21
CA GLN A 562 -6.37 6.87 34.67
C GLN A 562 -5.61 7.76 33.68
N THR A 563 -6.12 8.96 33.37
CA THR A 563 -5.50 9.89 32.42
C THR A 563 -4.03 10.14 32.77
N PRO A 564 -3.08 9.78 31.88
CA PRO A 564 -1.66 9.97 32.14
C PRO A 564 -1.31 11.44 32.35
N VAL A 565 -0.30 11.70 33.19
CA VAL A 565 0.24 13.05 33.38
C VAL A 565 0.66 13.65 32.03
N ARG A 566 0.34 14.93 31.81
CA ARG A 566 0.55 15.66 30.53
C ARG A 566 1.93 15.39 29.91
N SER A 567 2.99 15.41 30.73
CA SER A 567 4.39 15.19 30.32
C SER A 567 4.71 13.77 29.82
N ARG A 568 3.77 12.83 29.87
CA ARG A 568 3.85 11.48 29.29
C ARG A 568 2.94 11.30 28.07
N ARG A 569 2.27 12.35 27.60
CA ARG A 569 1.38 12.34 26.44
C ARG A 569 2.02 13.06 25.25
N ILE A 570 2.20 12.32 24.16
CA ILE A 570 2.77 12.76 22.89
C ILE A 570 1.65 12.71 21.84
N LEU A 571 1.53 13.78 21.05
CA LEU A 571 0.68 13.82 19.87
C LEU A 571 1.58 13.76 18.64
N TRP A 572 1.33 12.83 17.72
CA TRP A 572 2.01 12.71 16.44
C TRP A 572 1.19 13.41 15.36
N ASP A 573 1.81 14.29 14.58
CA ASP A 573 1.13 15.00 13.48
C ASP A 573 1.01 14.16 12.21
N GLN A 574 -0.07 13.38 12.11
CA GLN A 574 -0.37 12.57 10.93
C GLN A 574 -0.97 13.36 9.78
N PHE A 575 -1.41 14.60 10.02
CA PHE A 575 -2.10 15.38 9.01
C PHE A 575 -1.13 16.01 8.01
N HIS A 576 0.16 16.14 8.33
CA HIS A 576 1.15 16.72 7.42
C HIS A 576 2.17 15.71 6.85
N ASN A 577 2.14 14.45 7.32
CA ASN A 577 2.84 13.31 6.68
C ASN A 577 2.31 13.01 5.26
N ILE A 578 3.06 12.21 4.50
CA ILE A 578 2.69 11.70 3.17
C ILE A 578 1.29 11.08 3.15
N LYS A 579 0.61 11.24 2.02
CA LYS A 579 -0.75 10.72 1.83
C LYS A 579 -0.77 9.84 0.61
N TYR A 580 -1.19 8.59 0.81
CA TYR A 580 -1.45 7.69 -0.30
C TYR A 580 -2.74 8.09 -1.03
N PRO A 581 -2.80 8.11 -2.38
CA PRO A 581 -1.72 7.87 -3.33
C PRO A 581 -0.73 9.04 -3.32
N SER A 582 0.53 8.75 -3.05
CA SER A 582 1.58 9.77 -3.08
C SER A 582 1.83 10.20 -4.52
N GLY A 583 2.07 11.49 -4.71
CA GLY A 583 2.89 11.93 -5.84
C GLY A 583 4.35 11.60 -5.55
N TYR A 584 5.29 12.08 -6.38
CA TYR A 584 6.70 11.82 -6.12
C TYR A 584 7.18 12.53 -4.85
N VAL A 585 7.26 11.81 -3.74
CA VAL A 585 8.08 12.15 -2.58
C VAL A 585 9.28 11.20 -2.57
N PRO A 586 10.51 11.71 -2.73
CA PRO A 586 11.74 10.95 -2.55
C PRO A 586 11.87 10.30 -1.17
N ARG A 587 12.70 9.26 -1.07
CA ARG A 587 13.21 8.81 0.24
C ARG A 587 14.05 9.91 0.90
N ASP A 588 13.89 10.01 2.21
CA ASP A 588 14.76 10.67 3.18
C ASP A 588 16.25 10.30 2.97
N SER A 589 16.62 9.02 3.02
CA SER A 589 18.02 8.60 2.78
C SER A 589 18.38 8.50 1.28
N LEU A 590 19.07 9.53 0.76
CA LEU A 590 19.55 9.60 -0.64
C LEU A 590 20.60 8.53 -1.02
N ASN A 591 21.04 7.72 -0.06
CA ASN A 591 21.87 6.55 -0.31
C ASN A 591 21.06 5.35 -0.85
N VAL A 592 19.73 5.34 -0.73
CA VAL A 592 18.83 4.27 -1.20
C VAL A 592 18.58 4.40 -2.71
N ASN A 593 19.54 3.93 -3.51
CA ASN A 593 19.53 4.10 -4.97
C ASN A 593 18.66 3.09 -5.75
N ASN A 594 18.05 2.10 -5.07
CA ASN A 594 17.24 1.05 -5.69
C ASN A 594 15.73 1.21 -5.46
N ASP A 595 15.33 2.08 -4.53
CA ASP A 595 13.96 2.37 -4.15
C ASP A 595 13.91 3.86 -3.80
N ILE A 596 13.39 4.67 -4.71
CA ILE A 596 13.61 6.14 -4.75
C ILE A 596 12.41 6.95 -4.28
N LEU A 597 11.35 6.29 -3.82
CA LEU A 597 10.05 6.85 -3.48
C LEU A 597 9.63 6.36 -2.09
N ASP A 598 8.99 7.19 -1.28
CA ASP A 598 8.28 6.64 -0.11
C ASP A 598 6.86 6.16 -0.45
N TRP A 599 6.57 4.96 0.04
CA TRP A 599 5.32 4.21 -0.14
C TRP A 599 4.84 3.59 1.19
N HIS A 600 5.58 3.70 2.29
CA HIS A 600 5.23 3.06 3.56
C HIS A 600 4.24 3.87 4.40
N GLY A 601 3.94 5.11 3.98
CA GLY A 601 2.77 5.87 4.43
C GLY A 601 2.93 6.55 5.79
N ASP A 602 4.17 6.78 6.22
CA ASP A 602 4.63 7.71 7.26
C ASP A 602 3.72 7.79 8.47
N HIS A 603 3.47 6.63 9.07
CA HIS A 603 2.51 6.45 10.16
C HIS A 603 3.14 5.65 11.30
N LEU A 604 2.76 6.00 12.54
CA LEU A 604 3.24 5.38 13.79
C LEU A 604 3.22 3.85 13.83
N HIS A 605 2.42 3.21 12.97
CA HIS A 605 2.22 1.77 12.93
C HIS A 605 2.55 1.14 11.56
N THR A 606 3.19 1.88 10.65
CA THR A 606 3.87 1.34 9.46
C THR A 606 5.38 1.46 9.62
N ASN A 607 6.05 2.35 8.89
CA ASN A 607 7.50 2.56 8.94
C ASN A 607 7.99 3.09 10.30
N PHE A 608 7.17 3.85 11.03
CA PHE A 608 7.52 4.31 12.39
C PHE A 608 7.13 3.34 13.52
N HIS A 609 6.86 2.07 13.22
CA HIS A 609 6.39 1.12 14.23
C HIS A 609 7.40 0.80 15.35
N ILE A 610 8.72 0.81 15.07
CA ILE A 610 9.74 0.59 16.11
C ILE A 610 9.84 1.82 17.03
N LEU A 611 9.75 3.03 16.45
CA LEU A 611 9.63 4.30 17.18
C LEU A 611 8.45 4.27 18.17
N PHE A 612 7.23 3.95 17.71
CA PHE A 612 6.05 3.81 18.57
C PHE A 612 6.31 2.83 19.72
N ASN A 613 6.83 1.64 19.40
CA ASN A 613 7.11 0.61 20.40
C ASN A 613 8.11 1.11 21.47
N MET A 614 9.21 1.76 21.07
CA MET A 614 10.21 2.32 21.97
C MET A 614 9.63 3.40 22.90
N LEU A 615 8.78 4.30 22.38
CA LEU A 615 8.11 5.32 23.19
C LEU A 615 7.13 4.69 24.21
N ARG A 616 6.38 3.65 23.81
CA ARG A 616 5.51 2.88 24.72
C ARG A 616 6.32 2.21 25.84
N ASP A 617 7.46 1.63 25.52
CA ASP A 617 8.34 0.96 26.50
C ASP A 617 9.04 1.96 27.44
N ALA A 618 9.31 3.18 26.98
CA ALA A 618 9.74 4.31 27.81
C ALA A 618 8.61 4.94 28.66
N GLY A 619 7.38 4.43 28.57
CA GLY A 619 6.22 4.87 29.37
C GLY A 619 5.50 6.10 28.83
N TYR A 620 5.70 6.46 27.55
CA TYR A 620 4.96 7.52 26.88
C TYR A 620 3.73 6.97 26.14
N TYR A 621 2.65 7.73 26.16
CA TYR A 621 1.45 7.47 25.37
C TYR A 621 1.52 8.34 24.11
N VAL A 622 1.28 7.72 22.95
CA VAL A 622 1.49 8.34 21.63
C VAL A 622 0.18 8.28 20.87
N GLU A 623 -0.35 9.44 20.49
CA GLU A 623 -1.70 9.61 19.94
C GLU A 623 -1.61 10.17 18.51
N THR A 624 -2.39 9.65 17.56
CA THR A 624 -2.36 10.07 16.15
C THR A 624 -3.28 11.26 15.89
N LEU A 625 -2.75 12.36 15.35
CA LEU A 625 -3.52 13.54 14.93
C LEU A 625 -3.79 13.50 13.42
N GLY A 626 -4.87 12.84 12.99
CA GLY A 626 -5.32 12.79 11.59
C GLY A 626 -6.11 14.03 11.12
N SER A 627 -5.79 15.22 11.63
CA SER A 627 -6.53 16.47 11.41
C SER A 627 -5.66 17.71 11.63
N PRO A 628 -6.00 18.90 11.11
CA PRO A 628 -5.22 20.13 11.33
C PRO A 628 -4.89 20.40 12.81
N LEU A 629 -3.77 21.08 13.07
CA LEU A 629 -3.30 21.50 14.39
C LEU A 629 -4.34 22.35 15.15
N THR A 630 -5.30 22.96 14.46
CA THR A 630 -6.44 23.65 15.06
C THR A 630 -7.45 22.76 15.77
N CYS A 631 -7.51 21.47 15.45
CA CYS A 631 -8.54 20.54 15.94
C CYS A 631 -8.32 20.00 17.37
N PHE A 632 -7.19 20.28 18.04
CA PHE A 632 -6.87 19.72 19.38
C PHE A 632 -6.52 20.80 20.42
N ASP A 633 -6.81 20.53 21.70
CA ASP A 633 -6.32 21.35 22.80
C ASP A 633 -4.95 20.87 23.35
N ALA A 634 -3.93 21.71 23.17
CA ALA A 634 -2.56 21.47 23.63
C ALA A 634 -2.39 21.40 25.16
N SER A 635 -3.36 21.84 25.97
CA SER A 635 -3.31 21.67 27.43
C SER A 635 -3.25 20.18 27.84
N ASN A 636 -3.73 19.29 26.97
CA ASN A 636 -3.74 17.84 27.17
C ASN A 636 -2.37 17.16 26.95
N TYR A 637 -1.48 17.77 26.17
CA TYR A 637 -0.27 17.12 25.63
C TYR A 637 1.01 17.78 26.13
N GLY A 638 2.01 16.97 26.47
CA GLY A 638 3.34 17.45 26.82
C GLY A 638 4.17 17.77 25.58
N THR A 639 4.00 17.01 24.50
CA THR A 639 4.80 17.14 23.27
C THR A 639 3.93 16.94 22.03
N LEU A 640 4.02 17.86 21.08
CA LEU A 640 3.70 17.61 19.67
C LEU A 640 5.00 17.11 19.01
N LEU A 641 4.95 15.92 18.44
CA LEU A 641 6.03 15.26 17.72
C LEU A 641 5.73 15.35 16.22
N MET A 642 6.63 16.02 15.51
CA MET A 642 6.56 16.32 14.09
C MET A 642 7.78 15.66 13.45
N VAL A 643 7.56 14.66 12.59
CA VAL A 643 8.61 13.83 12.01
C VAL A 643 8.18 13.57 10.57
N ASP A 644 9.04 13.89 9.60
CA ASP A 644 8.84 13.65 8.17
C ASP A 644 7.51 14.23 7.65
N LEU A 645 7.50 15.55 7.38
CA LEU A 645 6.27 16.28 7.04
C LEU A 645 6.38 17.00 5.69
N GLU A 646 5.50 16.62 4.77
CA GLU A 646 5.53 16.93 3.33
C GLU A 646 4.49 17.99 2.97
N ASP A 647 3.38 18.08 3.70
CA ASP A 647 2.26 18.97 3.38
C ASP A 647 2.52 20.43 3.84
N GLU A 648 1.67 21.33 3.37
CA GLU A 648 1.62 22.75 3.74
C GLU A 648 0.79 22.97 5.02
N TYR A 649 0.89 24.15 5.65
CA TYR A 649 0.13 24.52 6.86
C TYR A 649 -0.84 25.68 6.60
N PHE A 650 -2.02 25.66 7.23
CA PHE A 650 -2.93 26.81 7.26
C PHE A 650 -2.35 27.95 8.12
N SER A 651 -2.70 29.21 7.81
CA SER A 651 -2.18 30.37 8.55
C SER A 651 -2.64 30.38 10.02
N GLU A 652 -3.84 29.85 10.26
CA GLU A 652 -4.45 29.62 11.55
C GLU A 652 -3.69 28.60 12.40
N GLU A 653 -3.07 27.59 11.78
CA GLU A 653 -2.26 26.58 12.48
C GLU A 653 -0.93 27.16 12.93
N ILE A 654 -0.27 27.95 12.08
CA ILE A 654 0.99 28.64 12.43
C ILE A 654 0.76 29.57 13.63
N GLN A 655 -0.33 30.33 13.63
CA GLN A 655 -0.68 31.21 14.76
C GLN A 655 -1.09 30.41 16.01
N LYS A 656 -1.87 29.34 15.89
CA LYS A 656 -2.27 28.52 17.05
C LYS A 656 -1.09 27.75 17.66
N LEU A 657 -0.21 27.14 16.85
CA LEU A 657 0.95 26.42 17.35
C LEU A 657 1.86 27.36 18.14
N ARG A 658 2.07 28.59 17.64
CA ARG A 658 2.75 29.65 18.37
C ARG A 658 2.12 29.90 19.74
N ASP A 659 0.81 30.11 19.79
CA ASP A 659 0.11 30.43 21.04
C ASP A 659 0.07 29.25 22.02
N ASP A 660 -0.13 28.02 21.54
CA ASP A 660 -0.11 26.79 22.35
C ASP A 660 1.29 26.50 22.94
N VAL A 661 2.37 26.76 22.20
CA VAL A 661 3.75 26.68 22.72
C VAL A 661 3.99 27.80 23.73
N VAL A 662 3.80 29.07 23.34
CA VAL A 662 4.20 30.23 24.16
C VAL A 662 3.33 30.41 25.41
N HIS A 663 2.02 30.12 25.33
CA HIS A 663 1.02 30.44 26.37
C HIS A 663 0.31 29.23 27.00
N LYS A 664 0.48 28.02 26.47
CA LYS A 664 0.05 26.77 27.17
C LYS A 664 1.21 25.84 27.49
N GLY A 665 2.45 26.22 27.16
CA GLY A 665 3.64 25.46 27.47
C GLY A 665 3.77 24.12 26.74
N LEU A 666 3.16 23.98 25.57
CA LEU A 666 3.34 22.82 24.70
C LEU A 666 4.83 22.64 24.36
N GLY A 667 5.32 21.40 24.45
CA GLY A 667 6.60 21.00 23.89
C GLY A 667 6.47 20.71 22.40
N LEU A 668 7.45 21.10 21.61
CA LEU A 668 7.54 20.82 20.18
C LEU A 668 8.84 20.06 19.90
N ALA A 669 8.74 18.94 19.19
CA ALA A 669 9.88 18.13 18.75
C ALA A 669 9.78 17.92 17.24
N VAL A 670 10.67 18.55 16.47
CA VAL A 670 10.70 18.47 15.00
C VAL A 670 11.90 17.65 14.54
N PHE A 671 11.65 16.62 13.74
CA PHE A 671 12.62 15.88 12.94
C PHE A 671 12.29 16.18 11.47
N ALA A 672 13.19 16.93 10.83
CA ALA A 672 13.08 17.36 9.44
C ALA A 672 14.04 16.56 8.55
N GLU A 673 14.10 16.87 7.26
CA GLU A 673 14.93 16.15 6.28
C GLU A 673 15.55 17.10 5.23
N TRP A 674 16.29 16.57 4.26
CA TRP A 674 16.79 17.40 3.16
C TRP A 674 15.70 18.05 2.29
N TYR A 675 16.04 19.20 1.74
CA TYR A 675 15.34 19.84 0.63
C TYR A 675 16.34 20.61 -0.24
N HIS A 676 16.60 20.12 -1.46
CA HIS A 676 17.51 20.79 -2.41
C HIS A 676 16.97 20.69 -3.84
N VAL A 677 16.61 21.83 -4.44
CA VAL A 677 15.87 21.90 -5.71
C VAL A 677 16.64 21.27 -6.87
N ASP A 678 17.93 21.55 -6.99
CA ASP A 678 18.78 20.96 -8.03
C ASP A 678 18.96 19.44 -7.86
N THR A 679 18.77 18.89 -6.66
CA THR A 679 18.78 17.43 -6.43
C THR A 679 17.46 16.83 -6.86
N MET A 680 16.33 17.40 -6.41
CA MET A 680 14.98 17.00 -6.86
C MET A 680 14.85 16.98 -8.38
N VAL A 681 15.26 18.06 -9.06
CA VAL A 681 15.18 18.16 -10.52
C VAL A 681 15.98 17.05 -11.20
N LYS A 682 17.17 16.70 -10.69
CA LYS A 682 18.01 15.59 -11.20
C LYS A 682 17.45 14.19 -10.91
N MET A 683 16.50 14.06 -9.98
CA MET A 683 15.79 12.81 -9.67
C MET A 683 14.51 12.60 -10.50
N THR A 684 14.19 13.55 -11.39
CA THR A 684 13.07 13.45 -12.35
C THR A 684 13.29 12.29 -13.33
N PHE A 685 12.30 11.41 -13.48
CA PHE A 685 12.33 10.27 -14.42
C PHE A 685 11.03 10.17 -15.21
N PHE A 686 11.07 9.45 -16.34
CA PHE A 686 9.86 9.07 -17.07
C PHE A 686 9.40 7.70 -16.53
N ASP A 687 8.22 7.64 -15.93
CA ASP A 687 7.62 6.38 -15.52
C ASP A 687 6.98 5.71 -16.73
N GLU A 688 7.44 4.49 -17.05
CA GLU A 688 6.85 3.67 -18.11
C GLU A 688 5.44 3.19 -17.73
N ASN A 689 5.13 3.07 -16.43
CA ASN A 689 3.82 2.60 -15.95
C ASN A 689 2.74 3.67 -16.19
N THR A 690 2.80 4.86 -15.59
CA THR A 690 1.80 5.92 -15.85
C THR A 690 2.03 6.65 -17.18
N ARG A 691 3.16 6.41 -17.86
CA ARG A 691 3.58 7.11 -19.09
C ARG A 691 3.67 8.62 -18.92
N SER A 692 4.21 9.06 -17.79
CA SER A 692 4.40 10.48 -17.46
C SER A 692 5.77 10.76 -16.87
N TRP A 693 6.24 12.00 -17.00
CA TRP A 693 7.39 12.48 -16.25
C TRP A 693 7.00 12.68 -14.78
N TRP A 694 7.63 11.92 -13.88
CA TRP A 694 7.55 12.09 -12.44
C TRP A 694 8.73 12.97 -12.00
N SER A 695 8.44 14.11 -11.38
CA SER A 695 9.44 15.00 -10.75
C SER A 695 9.07 15.18 -9.26
N PRO A 696 10.04 15.18 -8.33
CA PRO A 696 9.77 15.32 -6.90
C PRO A 696 8.95 16.56 -6.56
N LEU A 697 7.89 16.36 -5.79
CA LEU A 697 7.03 17.42 -5.26
C LEU A 697 7.74 18.24 -4.18
N THR A 698 8.53 17.56 -3.34
CA THR A 698 9.34 18.10 -2.25
C THR A 698 10.67 17.31 -2.14
N GLY A 699 11.49 17.59 -1.12
CA GLY A 699 12.67 16.79 -0.75
C GLY A 699 12.25 15.51 -0.04
N GLY A 700 12.88 15.16 1.09
CA GLY A 700 12.23 14.29 2.08
C GLY A 700 11.04 15.06 2.66
N ALA A 701 11.31 15.96 3.59
CA ALA A 701 10.31 16.88 4.15
C ALA A 701 10.13 18.19 3.35
N ASN A 702 8.99 18.86 3.52
CA ASN A 702 8.71 20.20 3.00
C ASN A 702 9.32 21.30 3.88
N ILE A 703 10.64 21.45 3.77
CA ILE A 703 11.40 22.46 4.52
C ILE A 703 10.92 23.90 4.30
N PRO A 704 10.47 24.34 3.10
CA PRO A 704 9.84 25.65 2.95
C PRO A 704 8.60 25.85 3.86
N ALA A 705 7.71 24.85 3.96
CA ALA A 705 6.53 24.92 4.82
C ALA A 705 6.91 24.88 6.31
N LEU A 706 7.81 23.97 6.71
CA LEU A 706 8.35 23.90 8.08
C LEU A 706 9.07 25.20 8.49
N ASN A 707 9.75 25.87 7.56
CA ASN A 707 10.39 27.17 7.79
C ASN A 707 9.38 28.32 8.01
N GLU A 708 8.19 28.24 7.43
CA GLU A 708 7.10 29.20 7.70
C GLU A 708 6.40 28.90 9.02
N LEU A 709 6.17 27.62 9.34
CA LEU A 709 5.66 27.17 10.64
C LEU A 709 6.57 27.58 11.81
N LEU A 710 7.89 27.48 11.65
CA LEU A 710 8.89 27.78 12.68
C LEU A 710 9.34 29.25 12.72
N ALA A 711 8.98 30.05 11.71
CA ALA A 711 9.33 31.48 11.64
C ALA A 711 8.91 32.31 12.88
N PRO A 712 7.75 32.09 13.55
CA PRO A 712 7.36 32.83 14.76
C PRO A 712 8.31 32.65 15.95
N PHE A 713 9.11 31.57 15.95
CA PHE A 713 10.12 31.28 16.99
C PHE A 713 11.53 31.70 16.58
N GLY A 714 11.71 32.22 15.35
CA GLY A 714 13.01 32.63 14.83
C GLY A 714 13.94 31.48 14.46
N ILE A 715 13.39 30.30 14.15
CA ILE A 715 14.12 29.10 13.73
C ILE A 715 13.96 28.90 12.21
N ALA A 716 14.99 28.39 11.52
CA ALA A 716 14.86 27.88 10.14
C ALA A 716 15.99 26.92 9.76
N PHE A 717 15.64 25.95 8.92
CA PHE A 717 16.55 25.04 8.22
C PHE A 717 16.99 25.58 6.85
N GLY A 718 18.13 25.09 6.37
CA GLY A 718 18.75 25.41 5.09
C GLY A 718 18.41 24.41 3.98
N ASP A 719 19.25 24.40 2.95
CA ASP A 719 19.12 23.61 1.72
C ASP A 719 20.30 22.64 1.47
N LYS A 720 21.23 22.52 2.44
CA LYS A 720 22.32 21.52 2.37
C LYS A 720 21.77 20.11 2.50
N ILE A 721 22.48 19.18 1.88
CA ILE A 721 22.34 17.74 2.14
C ILE A 721 23.61 17.33 2.88
N LEU A 722 23.47 16.92 4.14
CA LEU A 722 24.59 16.53 5.00
C LEU A 722 24.55 15.04 5.32
N SER A 723 25.73 14.44 5.49
CA SER A 723 25.88 13.04 5.87
C SER A 723 27.13 12.83 6.75
N GLY A 724 27.11 11.80 7.60
CA GLY A 724 28.28 11.39 8.39
C GLY A 724 27.97 11.02 9.84
N ASP A 725 28.92 10.37 10.49
CA ASP A 725 28.80 9.96 11.89
C ASP A 725 29.11 11.13 12.84
N PHE A 726 28.25 11.35 13.83
CA PHE A 726 28.51 12.24 14.95
C PHE A 726 28.37 11.51 16.29
N SER A 727 28.81 12.15 17.38
CA SER A 727 28.65 11.59 18.72
C SER A 727 28.44 12.66 19.79
N ILE A 728 27.64 12.31 20.80
CA ILE A 728 27.35 13.17 21.95
C ILE A 728 27.63 12.34 23.20
N ASN A 729 28.70 12.69 23.92
CA ASN A 729 29.13 11.99 25.16
C ASN A 729 29.31 10.46 25.03
N GLY A 730 29.74 10.00 23.86
CA GLY A 730 30.01 8.58 23.57
C GLY A 730 28.84 7.80 22.96
N GLU A 731 27.61 8.32 23.01
CA GLU A 731 26.54 7.84 22.14
C GLU A 731 26.85 8.26 20.70
N GLN A 732 26.80 7.32 19.75
CA GLN A 732 27.02 7.56 18.33
C GLN A 732 25.70 7.57 17.56
N SER A 733 25.61 8.42 16.54
CA SER A 733 24.49 8.47 15.60
C SER A 733 25.01 8.79 14.20
N HIS A 734 24.43 8.17 13.18
CA HIS A 734 24.61 8.56 11.79
C HIS A 734 23.66 9.71 11.42
N TYR A 735 24.15 10.69 10.66
CA TYR A 735 23.34 11.62 9.87
C TYR A 735 23.31 11.08 8.44
N ALA A 736 22.14 10.70 7.94
CA ALA A 736 21.99 9.95 6.71
C ALA A 736 21.96 10.86 5.47
N SER A 737 21.09 11.87 5.48
CA SER A 737 20.93 12.84 4.38
C SER A 737 20.35 14.19 4.83
N GLY A 738 20.26 14.47 6.13
CA GLY A 738 19.51 15.62 6.66
C GLY A 738 19.99 17.03 6.28
N THR A 739 19.17 18.03 6.61
CA THR A 739 19.41 19.47 6.40
C THR A 739 20.19 20.12 7.56
N ASP A 740 20.59 21.39 7.40
CA ASP A 740 21.29 22.20 8.42
C ASP A 740 20.42 23.33 9.01
N ILE A 741 20.75 23.81 10.21
CA ILE A 741 20.02 24.90 10.90
C ILE A 741 20.72 26.23 10.61
N VAL A 742 20.17 27.01 9.67
CA VAL A 742 20.73 28.30 9.24
C VAL A 742 20.25 29.50 10.06
N GLN A 743 19.15 29.34 10.83
CA GLN A 743 18.63 30.37 11.71
C GLN A 743 18.23 29.80 13.08
N PHE A 744 18.74 30.40 14.17
CA PHE A 744 18.37 30.01 15.54
C PHE A 744 18.49 31.19 16.52
N PRO A 745 17.56 31.40 17.46
CA PRO A 745 17.53 32.59 18.32
C PRO A 745 18.56 32.54 19.47
N ALA A 746 18.94 33.73 19.95
CA ALA A 746 19.81 33.88 21.13
C ALA A 746 19.19 33.26 22.39
N GLY A 747 20.05 32.77 23.28
CA GLY A 747 19.66 32.12 24.54
C GLY A 747 19.40 30.62 24.40
N GLY A 748 19.04 30.14 23.20
CA GLY A 748 18.94 28.72 22.86
C GLY A 748 20.31 28.02 22.77
N PHE A 749 20.28 26.69 22.64
CA PHE A 749 21.44 25.83 22.56
C PHE A 749 21.48 25.19 21.17
N LEU A 750 22.59 25.36 20.44
CA LEU A 750 22.76 24.89 19.08
C LEU A 750 24.02 24.02 18.98
N HIS A 751 23.86 22.81 18.46
CA HIS A 751 24.91 21.81 18.30
C HIS A 751 25.24 21.64 16.82
N GLY A 752 26.53 21.67 16.50
CA GLY A 752 27.02 21.44 15.14
C GLY A 752 28.27 20.58 15.12
N PHE A 753 28.41 19.81 14.05
CA PHE A 753 29.39 18.74 13.90
C PHE A 753 30.10 18.81 12.54
N GLU A 754 31.21 18.10 12.42
CA GLU A 754 31.93 17.95 11.15
C GLU A 754 31.22 16.89 10.30
N LEU A 755 30.42 17.33 9.33
CA LEU A 755 29.65 16.47 8.42
C LEU A 755 30.06 16.71 6.97
N GLN A 756 29.87 15.70 6.12
CA GLN A 756 30.11 15.78 4.69
C GLN A 756 28.86 16.31 3.97
N GLU A 757 29.01 17.45 3.32
CA GLU A 757 28.02 18.02 2.38
C GLU A 757 28.05 17.25 1.04
N ASP A 758 26.88 16.99 0.42
CA ASP A 758 26.82 16.36 -0.91
C ASP A 758 27.51 17.27 -1.94
N PRO A 759 28.46 16.76 -2.76
CA PRO A 759 29.12 17.52 -3.82
C PRO A 759 28.18 18.21 -4.83
N LYS A 760 26.89 17.82 -4.89
CA LYS A 760 25.84 18.47 -5.69
C LYS A 760 25.31 19.78 -5.11
N THR A 761 25.39 19.99 -3.78
CA THR A 761 24.97 21.24 -3.11
C THR A 761 26.15 22.21 -2.99
N ALA A 762 27.32 21.67 -2.67
CA ALA A 762 28.57 22.43 -2.46
C ALA A 762 29.07 23.24 -3.69
N GLN A 763 28.47 23.06 -4.88
CA GLN A 763 28.78 23.85 -6.08
C GLN A 763 28.02 25.18 -6.15
N ASN A 764 26.88 25.33 -5.45
CA ASN A 764 26.06 26.54 -5.49
C ASN A 764 26.40 27.53 -4.37
N SER A 765 27.08 27.10 -3.30
CA SER A 765 27.42 27.93 -2.14
C SER A 765 28.63 28.86 -2.34
N SER A 766 29.35 28.76 -3.47
CA SER A 766 30.51 29.60 -3.78
C SER A 766 30.16 30.85 -4.61
N THR A 767 29.85 31.97 -3.95
CA THR A 767 30.07 33.29 -4.58
C THR A 767 31.55 33.47 -4.90
N PRO A 768 31.93 33.92 -6.11
CA PRO A 768 33.32 33.98 -6.54
C PRO A 768 34.05 35.19 -5.95
N ASP A 769 34.35 35.15 -4.64
CA ASP A 769 35.20 36.13 -3.97
C ASP A 769 36.67 35.98 -4.41
N THR A 770 36.99 36.61 -5.53
CA THR A 770 38.37 36.76 -5.98
C THR A 770 39.12 37.70 -5.04
N HIS A 771 39.75 37.18 -3.98
CA HIS A 771 41.16 37.48 -3.68
C HIS A 771 41.78 36.65 -2.53
N ASN A 772 42.90 36.00 -2.87
CA ASN A 772 44.07 35.67 -2.04
C ASN A 772 44.04 34.56 -0.96
N SER A 773 45.24 33.99 -0.84
CA SER A 773 45.83 33.27 0.29
C SER A 773 45.23 31.92 0.71
N GLN A 774 46.06 30.90 0.49
CA GLN A 774 46.15 29.66 1.27
C GLN A 774 45.86 29.92 2.76
N SER A 775 44.66 29.57 3.18
CA SER A 775 44.32 29.32 4.58
C SER A 775 43.88 27.86 4.68
N GLN A 776 44.17 27.23 5.81
CA GLN A 776 43.80 25.83 6.03
C GLN A 776 42.27 25.73 6.01
N GLU A 777 41.74 24.74 5.28
CA GLU A 777 40.33 24.35 5.39
C GLU A 777 40.08 23.92 6.84
N LYS A 778 39.54 24.83 7.64
CA LYS A 778 38.85 24.47 8.87
C LYS A 778 37.60 23.73 8.45
N SER A 779 37.41 22.54 9.00
CA SER A 779 36.13 21.85 9.01
C SER A 779 35.01 22.83 9.38
N LYS A 780 34.08 23.09 8.45
CA LYS A 780 32.91 23.92 8.75
C LYS A 780 31.94 23.06 9.55
N LEU A 781 31.87 23.30 10.86
CA LEU A 781 30.83 22.73 11.71
C LEU A 781 29.46 23.15 11.15
N SER A 782 28.62 22.16 10.85
CA SER A 782 27.25 22.39 10.39
C SER A 782 26.29 22.11 11.55
N SER A 783 25.37 23.05 11.80
CA SER A 783 24.43 22.97 12.93
C SER A 783 23.27 22.04 12.58
N ILE A 784 22.98 21.04 13.41
CA ILE A 784 21.95 20.02 13.12
C ILE A 784 20.92 19.82 14.23
N LEU A 785 21.22 20.25 15.46
CA LEU A 785 20.36 20.05 16.63
C LEU A 785 20.23 21.35 17.43
N GLY A 786 19.00 21.86 17.56
CA GLY A 786 18.68 23.09 18.28
C GLY A 786 17.68 22.85 19.41
N MET A 787 17.94 23.40 20.60
CA MET A 787 17.08 23.32 21.79
C MET A 787 16.78 24.72 22.33
N LEU A 788 15.51 25.05 22.54
CA LEU A 788 15.02 26.39 22.88
C LEU A 788 13.90 26.36 23.92
N GLU A 789 13.86 27.35 24.80
CA GLU A 789 12.70 27.67 25.65
C GLU A 789 11.96 28.87 25.04
N ALA A 790 10.65 28.72 24.81
CA ALA A 790 9.82 29.63 24.03
C ALA A 790 8.53 29.96 24.79
N GLY A 791 8.56 31.02 25.60
CA GLY A 791 7.49 31.33 26.55
C GLY A 791 7.43 30.28 27.66
N GLU A 792 6.25 29.73 27.90
CA GLU A 792 6.07 28.55 28.77
C GLU A 792 6.47 27.23 28.07
N GLY A 793 6.68 27.26 26.75
CA GLY A 793 6.92 26.09 25.90
C GLY A 793 8.40 25.81 25.66
N ARG A 794 8.67 24.70 24.99
CA ARG A 794 10.02 24.19 24.72
C ARG A 794 10.06 23.62 23.31
N ILE A 795 11.08 23.96 22.53
CA ILE A 795 11.22 23.55 21.13
C ILE A 795 12.55 22.83 20.97
N ALA A 796 12.49 21.64 20.37
CA ALA A 796 13.63 20.89 19.89
C ALA A 796 13.49 20.71 18.37
N VAL A 797 14.57 20.96 17.64
CA VAL A 797 14.63 20.77 16.18
C VAL A 797 15.88 19.97 15.82
N TYR A 798 15.71 18.99 14.95
CA TYR A 798 16.77 18.12 14.42
C TYR A 798 16.51 17.90 12.92
N GLY A 799 17.56 17.89 12.10
CA GLY A 799 17.42 17.98 10.64
C GLY A 799 17.44 16.66 9.85
N ASP A 800 17.34 15.51 10.53
CA ASP A 800 17.29 14.15 9.96
C ASP A 800 16.17 13.35 10.64
N SER A 801 15.33 12.64 9.87
CA SER A 801 14.24 11.77 10.34
C SER A 801 14.55 10.28 10.10
N ASN A 802 15.43 9.95 9.15
CA ASN A 802 15.78 8.58 8.77
C ASN A 802 16.25 7.71 9.94
N CYS A 803 16.84 8.32 10.97
CA CYS A 803 17.23 7.61 12.19
C CYS A 803 16.05 7.18 13.10
N LEU A 804 14.80 7.44 12.69
CA LEU A 804 13.54 7.01 13.30
C LEU A 804 12.70 6.07 12.43
N ASP A 805 12.74 6.24 11.09
CA ASP A 805 12.21 5.27 10.13
C ASP A 805 12.81 3.88 10.41
N SER A 806 12.03 2.81 10.29
CA SER A 806 12.52 1.42 10.42
C SER A 806 12.68 0.67 9.10
N SER A 807 12.42 1.33 7.97
CA SER A 807 12.46 0.77 6.61
C SER A 807 13.89 0.70 6.08
N HIS A 808 14.61 1.82 6.14
CA HIS A 808 15.97 2.00 5.58
C HIS A 808 16.99 2.51 6.62
N MET A 809 16.61 2.51 7.90
CA MET A 809 17.42 2.96 9.04
C MET A 809 18.89 2.49 9.00
N VAL A 810 19.83 3.44 8.91
CA VAL A 810 21.27 3.14 9.01
C VAL A 810 21.66 2.87 10.47
N THR A 811 21.26 3.77 11.38
CA THR A 811 21.40 3.64 12.84
C THR A 811 20.23 4.34 13.52
N ASN A 812 19.68 3.76 14.59
CA ASN A 812 18.60 4.42 15.34
C ASN A 812 19.11 5.59 16.19
N CYS A 813 18.35 6.68 16.26
CA CYS A 813 18.60 7.81 17.15
C CYS A 813 17.63 7.85 18.34
N TYR A 814 17.06 6.71 18.75
CA TYR A 814 16.04 6.64 19.80
C TYR A 814 16.52 7.19 21.16
N TRP A 815 17.83 7.14 21.43
CA TRP A 815 18.43 7.77 22.61
C TRP A 815 18.28 9.30 22.57
N LEU A 816 18.47 9.92 21.40
CA LEU A 816 18.39 11.37 21.18
C LEU A 816 16.94 11.83 21.19
N LEU A 817 16.05 11.09 20.51
CA LEU A 817 14.61 11.34 20.58
C LEU A 817 14.10 11.30 22.03
N ARG A 818 14.51 10.32 22.83
CA ARG A 818 14.12 10.28 24.26
C ARG A 818 14.55 11.55 24.99
N LYS A 819 15.77 12.07 24.74
CA LYS A 819 16.24 13.34 25.32
C LYS A 819 15.46 14.55 24.83
N ILE A 820 15.10 14.58 23.55
CA ILE A 820 14.27 15.61 22.92
C ILE A 820 12.87 15.63 23.54
N VAL A 821 12.23 14.48 23.71
CA VAL A 821 10.90 14.32 24.30
C VAL A 821 10.92 14.56 25.82
N GLU A 822 11.98 14.15 26.52
CA GLU A 822 12.21 14.52 27.92
C GLU A 822 12.24 16.05 28.08
N PHE A 823 13.07 16.75 27.31
CA PHE A 823 13.11 18.21 27.34
C PHE A 823 11.77 18.84 26.95
N ALA A 824 11.22 18.52 25.78
CA ALA A 824 9.99 19.13 25.28
C ALA A 824 8.81 18.91 26.25
N GLY A 825 8.61 17.66 26.69
CA GLY A 825 7.46 17.25 27.50
C GLY A 825 7.56 17.55 29.01
N ASN A 826 8.75 17.65 29.59
CA ASN A 826 8.90 17.85 31.05
C ASN A 826 9.98 18.86 31.48
N GLY A 827 10.77 19.43 30.56
CA GLY A 827 11.80 20.43 30.87
C GLY A 827 13.11 19.88 31.42
N LEU A 828 13.31 18.56 31.44
CA LEU A 828 14.59 17.95 31.82
C LEU A 828 15.69 18.40 30.84
N ARG A 829 16.61 19.23 31.35
CA ARG A 829 17.81 19.64 30.62
C ARG A 829 18.90 18.60 30.81
N ASP A 830 19.24 17.89 29.74
CA ASP A 830 20.40 17.01 29.74
C ASP A 830 21.70 17.83 29.87
N PRO A 831 22.64 17.48 30.77
CA PRO A 831 23.86 18.26 31.00
C PRO A 831 24.75 18.46 29.77
N VAL A 832 24.66 17.57 28.77
CA VAL A 832 25.43 17.66 27.53
C VAL A 832 24.69 18.52 26.50
N LEU A 833 23.38 18.26 26.31
CA LEU A 833 22.58 19.04 25.36
C LEU A 833 22.40 20.51 25.77
N PHE A 834 22.49 20.81 27.07
CA PHE A 834 22.36 22.16 27.64
C PHE A 834 23.69 22.72 28.16
N SER A 835 24.80 22.35 27.54
CA SER A 835 26.12 22.89 27.89
C SER A 835 26.24 24.39 27.56
N GLU A 836 26.92 25.17 28.41
CA GLU A 836 27.20 26.59 28.13
C GLU A 836 28.15 26.78 26.92
N ALA A 837 28.78 25.72 26.41
CA ALA A 837 29.59 25.76 25.18
C ALA A 837 28.74 25.84 23.91
N THR A 838 27.52 25.28 23.93
CA THR A 838 26.57 25.26 22.80
C THR A 838 25.51 26.36 22.90
N ARG A 839 25.56 27.19 23.96
CA ARG A 839 24.58 28.26 24.21
C ARG A 839 24.86 29.52 23.39
N LEU A 840 23.89 29.93 22.57
CA LEU A 840 23.98 31.10 21.72
C LEU A 840 23.88 32.41 22.53
N LYS A 841 24.91 33.25 22.44
CA LYS A 841 24.90 34.62 23.03
C LYS A 841 24.27 35.66 22.11
N PHE A 842 24.27 35.38 20.81
CA PHE A 842 23.68 36.18 19.74
C PHE A 842 22.91 35.23 18.82
N PRO A 843 21.84 35.67 18.14
CA PRO A 843 21.11 34.80 17.24
C PRO A 843 21.98 34.40 16.05
N VAL A 844 21.88 33.15 15.63
CA VAL A 844 22.47 32.68 14.38
C VAL A 844 21.55 33.09 13.24
N PHE A 845 22.13 33.80 12.28
CA PHE A 845 21.61 34.04 10.94
C PHE A 845 22.78 33.80 10.00
N GLU A 846 22.91 32.60 9.42
CA GLU A 846 23.78 32.46 8.25
C GLU A 846 23.16 33.28 7.10
N ASN A 847 23.98 34.01 6.34
CA ASN A 847 23.51 34.88 5.26
C ASN A 847 23.20 34.07 3.98
N ILE A 848 22.46 32.98 4.16
CA ILE A 848 22.07 31.98 3.17
C ILE A 848 20.61 32.24 2.79
N GLN A 849 20.31 32.13 1.50
CA GLN A 849 18.94 32.16 1.01
C GLN A 849 18.22 30.87 1.44
N LYS A 850 17.16 31.00 2.25
CA LYS A 850 16.35 29.84 2.66
C LYS A 850 15.81 29.08 1.45
N PRO A 851 15.64 27.75 1.53
CA PRO A 851 15.03 26.96 0.46
C PRO A 851 13.66 27.51 0.07
N LEU A 852 13.39 27.55 -1.24
CA LEU A 852 12.14 28.04 -1.81
C LEU A 852 11.34 26.89 -2.42
N ARG A 853 10.00 26.99 -2.36
CA ARG A 853 9.08 26.06 -3.02
C ARG A 853 9.32 26.04 -4.54
N ARG A 854 9.25 24.86 -5.14
CA ARG A 854 9.34 24.67 -6.59
C ARG A 854 8.10 25.25 -7.29
N PRO A 855 8.25 26.22 -8.23
CA PRO A 855 7.11 26.82 -8.94
C PRO A 855 6.64 25.98 -10.15
N ASP A 856 7.35 24.90 -10.48
CA ASP A 856 7.13 24.06 -11.65
C ASP A 856 6.35 22.77 -11.37
N VAL A 857 6.01 22.49 -10.10
CA VAL A 857 5.23 21.33 -9.67
C VAL A 857 3.87 21.74 -9.10
N ASN A 858 2.81 21.00 -9.43
CA ASN A 858 1.45 21.29 -8.93
C ASN A 858 1.16 20.58 -7.60
N PHE A 859 1.69 21.13 -6.50
CA PHE A 859 1.51 20.56 -5.15
C PHE A 859 0.03 20.47 -4.69
N SER A 860 -0.85 21.31 -5.24
CA SER A 860 -2.28 21.39 -4.85
C SER A 860 -3.11 20.13 -5.11
N MET A 861 -2.61 19.21 -5.95
CA MET A 861 -3.27 17.92 -6.20
C MET A 861 -3.08 16.92 -5.06
N PHE A 862 -2.02 17.07 -4.27
CA PHE A 862 -1.61 16.11 -3.23
C PHE A 862 -1.78 16.70 -1.82
N SER A 863 -1.62 18.02 -1.68
CA SER A 863 -1.85 18.75 -0.43
C SER A 863 -3.29 18.64 0.08
N SER A 864 -3.44 18.51 1.39
CA SER A 864 -4.72 18.67 2.13
C SER A 864 -4.95 20.09 2.66
N VAL A 865 -4.08 21.04 2.31
CA VAL A 865 -4.16 22.43 2.73
C VAL A 865 -4.33 23.37 1.54
N ILE A 866 -3.51 23.24 0.49
CA ILE A 866 -3.61 24.13 -0.69
C ILE A 866 -4.99 23.96 -1.35
N GLY A 867 -5.76 25.05 -1.36
CA GLY A 867 -7.08 25.10 -1.99
C GLY A 867 -8.16 24.26 -1.29
N LYS A 868 -7.95 23.87 -0.02
CA LYS A 868 -8.97 23.23 0.82
C LYS A 868 -9.53 24.23 1.83
N GLU A 869 -10.67 23.91 2.44
CA GLU A 869 -11.23 24.66 3.56
C GLU A 869 -10.75 24.09 4.90
N LEU A 870 -10.43 24.97 5.85
CA LEU A 870 -10.00 24.57 7.19
C LEU A 870 -11.19 23.98 7.99
N ILE A 871 -11.13 22.69 8.30
CA ILE A 871 -12.26 21.96 8.89
C ILE A 871 -12.54 22.27 10.38
N CYS A 872 -11.63 22.94 11.07
CA CYS A 872 -11.71 23.22 12.51
C CYS A 872 -10.95 24.50 12.90
N HIS A 873 -11.48 25.25 13.88
CA HIS A 873 -10.84 26.45 14.45
C HIS A 873 -10.61 26.35 15.97
N GLN A 874 -11.03 25.24 16.60
CA GLN A 874 -10.96 24.98 18.03
C GLN A 874 -10.88 23.47 18.26
N ASP A 875 -10.71 23.04 19.52
CA ASP A 875 -10.79 21.62 19.90
C ASP A 875 -12.11 21.00 19.39
N SER A 876 -11.97 20.09 18.44
CA SER A 876 -13.05 19.49 17.67
C SER A 876 -12.84 17.99 17.50
N ARG A 877 -12.11 17.36 18.43
CA ARG A 877 -11.76 15.92 18.44
C ARG A 877 -12.98 14.99 18.32
N PHE A 878 -14.17 15.50 18.66
CA PHE A 878 -15.47 14.82 18.55
C PHE A 878 -16.22 15.11 17.23
N GLU A 879 -15.94 16.22 16.52
CA GLU A 879 -16.72 16.67 15.35
C GLU A 879 -16.10 16.28 14.00
N VAL A 880 -14.77 16.23 13.92
CA VAL A 880 -14.04 15.94 12.66
C VAL A 880 -14.52 14.63 12.04
N TRP A 881 -14.61 13.59 12.86
CA TRP A 881 -14.95 12.23 12.46
C TRP A 881 -16.45 12.10 12.19
N GLY A 882 -16.84 12.16 10.91
CA GLY A 882 -18.19 11.84 10.44
C GLY A 882 -19.12 13.03 10.17
N THR A 883 -18.68 14.30 10.31
CA THR A 883 -19.51 15.46 9.94
C THR A 883 -18.85 16.47 8.98
N LYS A 884 -17.53 16.62 9.02
CA LYS A 884 -16.78 17.61 8.20
C LYS A 884 -15.43 17.10 7.67
N GLY A 885 -14.74 16.22 8.40
CA GLY A 885 -13.46 15.65 7.98
C GLY A 885 -13.62 14.42 7.08
N TYR A 886 -12.64 14.21 6.19
CA TYR A 886 -12.37 12.98 5.41
C TYR A 886 -13.59 12.08 5.12
N GLY A 887 -14.57 12.64 4.42
CA GLY A 887 -15.62 11.82 3.84
C GLY A 887 -15.02 10.86 2.82
N ILE A 888 -15.16 9.55 3.05
CA ILE A 888 -14.84 8.51 2.07
C ILE A 888 -15.86 8.61 0.93
N GLN A 889 -15.63 9.57 0.04
CA GLN A 889 -16.14 9.52 -1.32
C GLN A 889 -15.08 8.79 -2.15
N PRO A 890 -15.34 7.55 -2.61
CA PRO A 890 -14.61 7.00 -3.74
C PRO A 890 -14.78 8.03 -4.87
N THR A 891 -13.67 8.57 -5.39
CA THR A 891 -13.69 9.74 -6.28
C THR A 891 -14.44 9.43 -7.58
N GLY A 892 -15.73 9.74 -7.58
CA GLY A 892 -16.68 9.29 -8.57
C GLY A 892 -18.01 10.00 -8.37
N THR A 893 -18.22 11.07 -9.14
CA THR A 893 -19.42 11.91 -9.18
C THR A 893 -20.70 11.08 -9.09
N THR A 894 -21.44 11.24 -7.98
CA THR A 894 -22.81 10.74 -7.76
C THR A 894 -23.13 9.45 -8.51
N ARG A 895 -22.63 8.30 -8.03
CA ARG A 895 -22.97 6.97 -8.57
C ARG A 895 -24.50 6.76 -8.58
N LYS A 896 -25.15 7.13 -9.69
CA LYS A 896 -26.23 6.31 -10.24
C LYS A 896 -25.57 5.00 -10.60
N LEU A 897 -25.70 4.02 -9.71
CA LEU A 897 -25.51 2.61 -10.08
C LEU A 897 -26.33 2.34 -11.35
N PRO A 898 -25.83 1.51 -12.28
CA PRO A 898 -26.60 1.16 -13.47
C PRO A 898 -27.96 0.62 -13.02
N GLU A 899 -29.04 1.23 -13.52
CA GLU A 899 -30.39 0.83 -13.16
C GLU A 899 -30.57 -0.64 -13.56
N TYR A 900 -30.75 -1.52 -12.58
CA TYR A 900 -30.90 -2.96 -12.80
C TYR A 900 -32.24 -3.22 -13.50
N GLN A 901 -32.24 -3.08 -14.83
CA GLN A 901 -33.42 -3.26 -15.65
C GLN A 901 -33.79 -4.74 -15.66
N LYS A 902 -34.80 -5.08 -14.85
CA LYS A 902 -35.60 -6.29 -15.12
C LYS A 902 -36.12 -6.22 -16.56
N ASN A 903 -35.83 -7.25 -17.33
CA ASN A 903 -36.46 -7.48 -18.64
C ASN A 903 -37.93 -7.90 -18.46
N GLU A 904 -38.79 -6.98 -18.05
CA GLU A 904 -40.25 -7.22 -17.98
C GLU A 904 -40.86 -7.08 -19.38
N VAL A 905 -41.34 -8.21 -19.91
CA VAL A 905 -41.94 -8.30 -21.24
C VAL A 905 -43.33 -7.66 -21.26
N SER A 906 -43.36 -6.39 -21.67
CA SER A 906 -44.47 -5.65 -22.30
C SER A 906 -45.92 -5.93 -21.86
N SER A 907 -46.57 -4.94 -21.21
CA SER A 907 -47.93 -4.53 -21.62
C SER A 907 -48.37 -3.15 -21.11
N SER A 908 -48.56 -2.21 -22.04
CA SER A 908 -49.48 -1.04 -21.99
C SER A 908 -49.22 0.13 -20.99
N PRO A 909 -49.78 1.33 -21.24
CA PRO A 909 -49.11 2.58 -20.85
C PRO A 909 -49.87 3.52 -19.87
N ASN A 910 -49.11 4.53 -19.40
CA ASN A 910 -49.55 5.83 -18.85
C ASN A 910 -50.27 5.87 -17.48
N ARG A 911 -49.52 6.31 -16.45
CA ARG A 911 -49.95 7.45 -15.62
C ARG A 911 -48.78 8.18 -14.95
N LEU A 912 -48.60 9.46 -15.28
CA LEU A 912 -47.68 10.37 -14.60
C LEU A 912 -48.31 10.88 -13.29
N ILE A 913 -47.60 10.74 -12.17
CA ILE A 913 -47.86 11.50 -10.94
C ILE A 913 -46.51 12.07 -10.46
N ARG A 914 -46.42 13.41 -10.41
CA ARG A 914 -45.31 14.12 -9.74
C ARG A 914 -45.70 14.39 -8.29
N SER A 915 -44.80 14.13 -7.35
CA SER A 915 -44.88 14.64 -5.98
C SER A 915 -43.54 15.19 -5.54
N SER A 916 -43.37 16.50 -5.64
CA SER A 916 -42.21 17.23 -5.13
C SER A 916 -42.41 17.61 -3.68
N TYR A 917 -41.42 17.36 -2.81
CA TYR A 917 -41.36 17.96 -1.48
C TYR A 917 -40.04 18.69 -1.25
N LYS A 918 -40.13 19.89 -0.69
CA LYS A 918 -39.00 20.72 -0.24
C LYS A 918 -38.70 20.44 1.23
N ARG A 919 -37.46 20.68 1.66
CA ARG A 919 -37.16 20.94 3.07
C ARG A 919 -37.78 22.26 3.52
N GLN A 920 -38.16 22.33 4.79
CA GLN A 920 -38.27 23.56 5.56
C GLN A 920 -37.85 23.24 7.00
N ASP A 921 -36.97 24.08 7.55
CA ASP A 921 -36.60 24.09 8.96
C ASP A 921 -37.62 24.91 9.76
N GLU A 922 -37.80 24.60 11.06
CA GLU A 922 -37.66 25.60 12.15
C GLU A 922 -37.82 24.96 13.54
N ALA A 923 -37.55 25.75 14.59
CA ALA A 923 -37.19 25.27 15.92
C ALA A 923 -38.35 25.20 16.95
N GLY A 924 -38.26 24.18 17.82
CA GLY A 924 -38.26 24.36 19.29
C GLY A 924 -39.58 24.54 20.06
N LEU A 925 -39.74 23.74 21.14
CA LEU A 925 -40.47 24.16 22.35
C LEU A 925 -39.95 23.41 23.61
N GLN A 926 -40.50 23.73 24.78
CA GLN A 926 -39.92 23.51 26.12
C GLN A 926 -40.79 22.64 27.07
N LYS A 927 -40.16 22.08 28.12
CA LYS A 927 -40.74 21.65 29.43
C LYS A 927 -41.63 20.38 29.41
N SER A 928 -41.73 19.55 30.47
CA SER A 928 -41.16 19.57 31.84
C SER A 928 -41.40 18.26 32.62
N ILE A 929 -40.41 17.87 33.47
CA ILE A 929 -40.53 17.25 34.83
C ILE A 929 -41.46 16.02 35.03
N LEU A 930 -40.91 14.86 35.44
CA LEU A 930 -41.24 14.17 36.72
C LEU A 930 -40.47 12.85 36.96
N ALA A 931 -40.20 12.59 38.24
CA ALA A 931 -39.73 11.34 38.88
C ALA A 931 -40.26 11.37 40.35
N PRO A 932 -40.09 10.36 41.25
CA PRO A 932 -39.28 9.12 41.16
C PRO A 932 -39.99 7.86 41.77
N SER A 933 -39.18 6.89 42.25
CA SER A 933 -39.50 5.81 43.25
C SER A 933 -40.17 4.52 42.74
N ALA A 934 -40.07 3.34 43.40
CA ALA A 934 -39.03 2.74 44.28
C ALA A 934 -39.40 1.26 44.64
N ASN A 935 -38.43 0.51 45.21
CA ASN A 935 -38.46 -0.83 45.86
C ASN A 935 -37.64 -1.90 45.10
N LYS A 936 -36.69 -2.65 45.68
CA LYS A 936 -36.54 -3.42 46.95
C LYS A 936 -36.96 -4.90 46.84
N PHE A 937 -35.97 -5.78 46.73
CA PHE A 937 -35.80 -7.14 47.30
C PHE A 937 -34.38 -7.58 46.85
N ASP A 938 -33.36 -7.96 47.63
CA ASP A 938 -33.14 -8.43 49.02
C ASP A 938 -32.77 -9.94 49.12
N ASP A 939 -31.86 -10.23 50.06
CA ASP A 939 -31.36 -11.51 50.59
C ASP A 939 -30.43 -12.48 49.80
N LYS A 940 -29.14 -12.44 50.20
CA LYS A 940 -28.20 -13.55 50.53
C LYS A 940 -27.99 -14.75 49.56
N ARG A 941 -26.70 -15.08 49.32
CA ARG A 941 -25.92 -16.03 50.18
C ARG A 941 -24.43 -16.07 49.84
N ASP A 942 -23.61 -16.34 50.86
CA ASP A 942 -22.17 -16.56 50.80
C ASP A 942 -21.80 -17.94 50.22
N TYR A 943 -20.54 -18.11 49.77
CA TYR A 943 -19.58 -18.97 50.50
C TYR A 943 -18.11 -18.69 50.10
N PHE A 944 -17.18 -18.97 51.04
CA PHE A 944 -15.73 -18.78 50.88
C PHE A 944 -15.04 -19.92 50.12
N GLY A 945 -13.89 -19.62 49.48
CA GLY A 945 -12.99 -20.61 48.86
C GLY A 945 -11.61 -20.02 48.51
N PHE A 946 -10.75 -19.82 49.52
CA PHE A 946 -9.35 -19.36 49.36
C PHE A 946 -8.37 -20.54 49.19
N ILE A 947 -7.07 -20.22 48.98
CA ILE A 947 -5.88 -21.11 48.98
C ILE A 947 -5.59 -21.80 47.62
N SER A 948 -4.34 -21.96 47.14
CA SER A 948 -3.29 -20.96 46.78
C SER A 948 -1.93 -21.64 46.52
N HIS A 949 -1.08 -20.99 45.70
CA HIS A 949 0.39 -21.03 45.69
C HIS A 949 1.20 -22.20 45.06
N GLU A 950 2.41 -21.80 44.63
CA GLU A 950 3.63 -22.56 44.25
C GLU A 950 3.62 -23.40 42.95
N GLU A 951 4.74 -23.62 42.24
CA GLU A 951 5.90 -22.83 41.74
C GLU A 951 6.97 -23.84 41.18
N VAL A 952 8.15 -23.37 40.75
CA VAL A 952 9.43 -24.12 40.53
C VAL A 952 9.68 -24.83 39.17
N SER A 953 9.97 -24.01 38.16
CA SER A 953 11.26 -23.87 37.41
C SER A 953 12.24 -25.03 37.07
N TYR A 954 12.79 -24.92 35.84
CA TYR A 954 14.23 -24.97 35.41
C TYR A 954 14.90 -26.16 34.63
N LEU A 955 15.53 -25.75 33.50
CA LEU A 955 16.86 -26.10 32.91
C LEU A 955 17.20 -27.44 32.18
N ALA A 956 17.25 -27.34 30.83
CA ALA A 956 18.39 -27.54 29.88
C ALA A 956 19.21 -28.87 29.71
N PHE A 957 19.52 -29.20 28.43
CA PHE A 957 20.76 -29.75 27.78
C PHE A 957 20.40 -30.56 26.48
N LEU A 958 21.26 -30.89 25.48
CA LEU A 958 22.24 -30.13 24.65
C LEU A 958 22.82 -31.00 23.48
N CYS A 959 22.86 -30.48 22.23
CA CYS A 959 23.89 -30.68 21.16
C CYS A 959 23.97 -31.92 20.17
N GLN A 960 24.67 -31.66 19.04
CA GLN A 960 25.24 -32.51 17.93
C GLN A 960 24.34 -32.82 16.70
N LEU A 961 24.63 -32.50 15.41
CA LEU A 961 25.80 -32.57 14.47
C LEU A 961 25.83 -33.91 13.65
N THR A 962 26.19 -34.03 12.35
CA THR A 962 27.08 -33.24 11.43
C THR A 962 26.90 -33.57 9.91
N ILE A 963 27.16 -32.60 8.98
CA ILE A 963 27.95 -32.60 7.68
C ILE A 963 27.91 -33.85 6.71
N ALA A 964 27.89 -33.84 5.35
CA ALA A 964 28.41 -32.98 4.22
C ALA A 964 27.53 -33.08 2.90
N PHE A 965 27.91 -32.94 1.59
CA PHE A 965 29.12 -32.66 0.75
C PHE A 965 28.71 -32.02 -0.65
N LEU A 966 29.59 -31.94 -1.68
CA LEU A 966 29.38 -31.32 -3.03
C LEU A 966 30.06 -32.05 -4.24
N SER A 967 29.56 -31.87 -5.49
CA SER A 967 30.39 -31.77 -6.75
C SER A 967 29.65 -31.41 -8.08
N CYS A 968 30.11 -30.34 -8.78
CA CYS A 968 30.41 -30.12 -10.24
C CYS A 968 29.68 -30.86 -11.43
N LEU A 969 29.65 -30.40 -12.71
CA LEU A 969 30.37 -29.35 -13.49
C LEU A 969 29.66 -28.94 -14.84
N HIS A 970 29.68 -27.64 -15.22
CA HIS A 970 29.50 -26.93 -16.55
C HIS A 970 28.89 -27.59 -17.83
N SER A 971 28.03 -26.86 -18.58
CA SER A 971 28.34 -26.31 -19.95
C SER A 971 27.18 -25.55 -20.69
N VAL A 972 27.40 -24.24 -20.96
CA VAL A 972 26.89 -23.33 -22.05
C VAL A 972 25.56 -23.61 -22.79
N GLY A 973 24.65 -22.61 -22.80
CA GLY A 973 23.54 -22.46 -23.78
C GLY A 973 22.59 -21.28 -23.44
N SER A 974 22.11 -20.53 -24.44
CA SER A 974 21.22 -19.36 -24.27
C SER A 974 19.80 -19.62 -24.81
N VAL A 975 18.73 -19.07 -24.19
CA VAL A 975 17.47 -18.55 -24.83
C VAL A 975 16.38 -18.17 -23.77
N ILE A 976 15.84 -16.96 -23.97
CA ILE A 976 14.54 -16.29 -23.66
C ILE A 976 13.37 -17.07 -22.94
N PRO A 977 12.75 -16.54 -21.83
CA PRO A 977 11.58 -17.16 -21.15
C PRO A 977 10.40 -16.28 -20.55
N LEU A 978 9.17 -16.85 -20.47
CA LEU A 978 7.81 -16.22 -20.35
C LEU A 978 6.86 -16.82 -19.25
N SER A 979 5.76 -16.15 -18.78
CA SER A 979 4.86 -16.62 -17.66
C SER A 979 3.34 -16.31 -17.79
N CYS A 980 2.46 -16.93 -16.96
CA CYS A 980 0.98 -16.86 -17.02
C CYS A 980 0.24 -16.65 -15.66
N THR A 981 -1.07 -16.32 -15.73
CA THR A 981 -2.10 -16.26 -14.65
C THR A 981 -3.08 -17.45 -14.77
N ILE A 982 -3.80 -17.83 -13.71
CA ILE A 982 -4.69 -19.02 -13.69
C ILE A 982 -6.10 -18.72 -13.16
N TYR A 983 -7.07 -19.32 -13.85
CA TYR A 983 -8.49 -19.30 -13.55
C TYR A 983 -8.99 -20.74 -13.45
N VAL A 984 -10.07 -20.94 -12.69
CA VAL A 984 -10.61 -22.27 -12.39
C VAL A 984 -12.12 -22.32 -12.60
N ASN A 985 -12.57 -23.42 -13.20
CA ASN A 985 -13.97 -23.79 -13.33
C ASN A 985 -14.20 -25.13 -12.60
N THR A 986 -15.33 -25.24 -11.91
CA THR A 986 -15.69 -26.36 -11.02
C THR A 986 -16.90 -27.17 -11.53
N LYS A 987 -17.39 -26.87 -12.74
CA LYS A 987 -18.56 -27.53 -13.38
C LYS A 987 -18.25 -28.92 -13.95
N HIS A 988 -17.81 -29.86 -13.12
CA HIS A 988 -17.86 -31.32 -13.37
C HIS A 988 -17.88 -32.12 -12.05
#